data_AF-A0A318MEH9-F1
#
_entry.id   AF-A0A318MEH9-F1
#
_cell.length_a   1.000
_cell.length_b   1.000
_cell.length_c   1.000
_cell.angle_alpha   90.00
_cell.angle_beta   90.00
_cell.angle_gamma   90.00
#
_symmetry.space_group_name_H-M   'P 1'
#
loop_
_entity.id
_entity.type
_entity.pdbx_description
1 polymer ?
#
loop_
_entity_poly.entity_id
_entity_poly.type
_entity_poly.pdbx_seq_one_letter_code
_entity_poly.pdbx_strand_id
1 'polypeptide(L)'
;MPKARVYELAKEFGVDSKTVLAKLKDMGEFVKSASSTVEAPVVRRLKSAFPQTGQGDAGQAAARNARPGSPSHGSGQGQHDRPQSGSRQKSMPGPKPGQSPRPSAGGNVSRGQQHPANHFPKPGASQGNRNEHAQRSQSRGPKPSVMGRPGPQASRNNGRPGGSGASAARHGARSGASTPRPGNNPFNRKQGMKAPMPSDIPRPHPMARPTVNDSRRGRGGFRNGRGGRSGQPARPGQWGHSRPGQQSHQGGSSRFGGTSAPSGGFRSGSGRGGRGRGGAAGAFGRQGGKSSKARKNRMAKRHEFQEMKAPVIGGVRIPAGNGRTVQLRQGATLADLADKINVNPAALVTVLFHLGEMATATQSLDEATFQILGDEIGWKIRIVSAEEEDKELLQQFDINLDEERNGQDDENLQPRPPVVTVMGHVDHGKTRLLDTIRKTNTTTQEAGGITQRIGAYQATVTLDGEDRKITFLDTPGHEAFTAMRARGAELTDVAILVVAADDGVMPQTVEAINHAQAAHVPIVVAVNKIDVEGANPEKVRGQLTEFGLVSEEYGGDTMFVDISAKLGTNVDKLLEAVLLTADADLDLRANPDMDARGATVEARLDKGRGAVATVLVQQGTLHVGDAIVAGSAYGRVRAMLDENGQQMDAAGPSTPVQVLGLTSVPTAGDLFLVAPDDRTARQIAEKREASARAAQLAKRRKVVSLESLKEQFAKSEVDMLNIVIKGDSSGSVEALEDSLMKIEVSDEVGIQVIHRGVGAITQNDVNLATVDKAVIIGFNVRPNRQVQDLADREGVEIKYYSVIYNAIEDIEAALKGMLKPEYEEVTTSHSEIREIFRSSKFGNIAGVMVQDGTVKRGTKARIARNGVVTVNDLEISSLRRFKDDVNEVSEGYEAGINLGSFNDIEVGDIIETYEMQEVERK
;
A
#
# COMPACT_ATOMS: atom_id res chain seq x y z
N MET A 1 31.33 -32.11 5.63
CA MET A 1 32.81 -32.13 5.55
C MET A 1 33.38 -31.98 6.97
N PRO A 2 34.59 -32.47 7.27
CA PRO A 2 35.26 -32.17 8.55
C PRO A 2 35.49 -30.66 8.67
N LYS A 3 35.38 -30.11 9.89
CA LYS A 3 35.62 -28.69 10.17
C LYS A 3 37.13 -28.42 10.20
N ALA A 4 37.62 -27.57 9.31
CA ALA A 4 39.05 -27.24 9.21
C ALA A 4 39.53 -26.45 10.43
N ARG A 5 40.77 -26.68 10.88
CA ARG A 5 41.37 -25.95 12.00
C ARG A 5 42.20 -24.75 11.52
N VAL A 6 42.35 -23.73 12.37
CA VAL A 6 43.05 -22.50 12.00
C VAL A 6 44.50 -22.73 11.57
N TYR A 7 45.24 -23.66 12.19
CA TYR A 7 46.61 -24.01 11.74
C TYR A 7 46.65 -24.68 10.35
N GLU A 8 45.57 -25.37 9.95
CA GLU A 8 45.46 -26.06 8.66
C GLU A 8 45.23 -25.05 7.55
N LEU A 9 44.33 -24.08 7.81
CA LEU A 9 44.07 -22.94 6.94
C LEU A 9 45.30 -22.04 6.81
N ALA A 10 45.98 -21.74 7.92
CA ALA A 10 47.23 -20.99 7.92
C ALA A 10 48.31 -21.65 7.03
N LYS A 11 48.44 -22.97 7.11
CA LYS A 11 49.33 -23.76 6.25
C LYS A 11 48.88 -23.79 4.79
N GLU A 12 47.58 -23.79 4.51
CA GLU A 12 47.03 -23.69 3.13
C GLU A 12 47.29 -22.31 2.49
N PHE A 13 47.31 -21.25 3.29
CA PHE A 13 47.61 -19.88 2.85
C PHE A 13 49.10 -19.50 2.87
N GLY A 14 49.96 -20.35 3.45
CA GLY A 14 51.39 -20.06 3.60
C GLY A 14 51.72 -18.93 4.59
N VAL A 15 50.84 -18.65 5.56
CA VAL A 15 51.02 -17.57 6.55
C VAL A 15 50.96 -18.09 7.99
N ASP A 16 51.49 -17.32 8.94
CA ASP A 16 51.43 -17.65 10.36
C ASP A 16 49.99 -17.74 10.89
N SER A 17 49.72 -18.71 11.77
CA SER A 17 48.40 -18.88 12.40
C SER A 17 47.96 -17.68 13.23
N LYS A 18 48.90 -16.84 13.69
CA LYS A 18 48.60 -15.55 14.35
C LYS A 18 47.91 -14.57 13.39
N THR A 19 48.37 -14.48 12.15
CA THR A 19 47.79 -13.63 11.11
C THR A 19 46.38 -14.06 10.76
N VAL A 20 46.13 -15.38 10.70
CA VAL A 20 44.78 -15.92 10.46
C VAL A 20 43.85 -15.66 11.65
N LEU A 21 44.30 -15.84 12.89
CA LEU A 21 43.51 -15.51 14.09
C LEU A 21 43.16 -14.01 14.17
N ALA A 22 44.11 -13.13 13.84
CA ALA A 22 43.84 -11.70 13.74
C ALA A 22 42.78 -11.41 12.68
N LYS A 23 42.91 -11.99 11.47
CA LYS A 23 41.97 -11.70 10.39
C LYS A 23 40.57 -12.26 10.63
N LEU A 24 40.46 -13.41 11.31
CA LEU A 24 39.16 -13.93 11.78
C LEU A 24 38.51 -12.98 12.79
N LYS A 25 39.28 -12.41 13.72
CA LYS A 25 38.78 -11.41 14.68
C LYS A 25 38.31 -10.13 13.99
N ASP A 26 39.04 -9.62 12.99
CA ASP A 26 38.62 -8.47 12.17
C ASP A 26 37.27 -8.75 11.46
N MET A 27 36.99 -10.01 11.13
CA MET A 27 35.77 -10.47 10.47
C MET A 27 34.64 -10.82 11.46
N GLY A 28 34.80 -10.51 12.74
CA GLY A 28 33.83 -10.77 13.81
C GLY A 28 33.86 -12.17 14.43
N GLU A 29 34.75 -13.05 13.96
CA GLU A 29 34.76 -14.48 14.29
C GLU A 29 35.75 -14.77 15.43
N PHE A 30 35.25 -14.83 16.67
CA PHE A 30 36.08 -14.96 17.88
C PHE A 30 36.60 -16.38 18.13
N VAL A 31 37.71 -16.73 17.48
CA VAL A 31 38.35 -18.04 17.58
C VAL A 31 39.48 -18.04 18.62
N LYS A 32 39.40 -18.94 19.63
CA LYS A 32 40.25 -18.91 20.84
C LYS A 32 41.72 -19.32 20.63
N SER A 33 42.03 -20.22 19.70
CA SER A 33 43.42 -20.64 19.43
C SER A 33 43.60 -21.24 18.04
N ALA A 34 44.87 -21.44 17.62
CA ALA A 34 45.19 -22.02 16.32
C ALA A 34 44.65 -23.45 16.13
N SER A 35 44.36 -24.17 17.22
CA SER A 35 43.82 -25.53 17.22
C SER A 35 42.29 -25.60 17.10
N SER A 36 41.60 -24.46 17.22
CA SER A 36 40.15 -24.38 17.08
C SER A 36 39.68 -24.64 15.66
N THR A 37 38.50 -25.25 15.51
CA THR A 37 37.82 -25.51 14.24
C THR A 37 37.00 -24.30 13.78
N VAL A 38 36.95 -24.08 12.47
CA VAL A 38 36.23 -22.98 11.81
C VAL A 38 35.15 -23.53 10.88
N GLU A 39 33.97 -22.88 10.83
CA GLU A 39 32.85 -23.33 10.00
C GLU A 39 33.04 -23.02 8.50
N ALA A 40 32.48 -23.86 7.64
CA ALA A 40 32.64 -23.78 6.19
C ALA A 40 32.37 -22.40 5.54
N PRO A 41 31.31 -21.63 5.88
CA PRO A 41 31.11 -20.29 5.30
C PRO A 41 32.16 -19.28 5.77
N VAL A 42 32.67 -19.39 7.00
CA VAL A 42 33.77 -18.56 7.50
C VAL A 42 35.07 -18.89 6.74
N VAL A 43 35.35 -20.18 6.55
CA VAL A 43 36.49 -20.64 5.73
C VAL A 43 36.41 -20.11 4.29
N ARG A 44 35.23 -20.06 3.68
CA ARG A 44 35.05 -19.45 2.35
C ARG A 44 35.36 -17.95 2.36
N ARG A 45 34.77 -17.17 3.28
CA ARG A 45 35.06 -15.72 3.43
C ARG A 45 36.55 -15.43 3.67
N LEU A 46 37.21 -16.30 4.45
CA LEU A 46 38.64 -16.23 4.72
C LEU A 46 39.48 -16.56 3.46
N LYS A 47 39.07 -17.55 2.65
CA LYS A 47 39.75 -17.90 1.39
C LYS A 47 39.66 -16.80 0.34
N SER A 48 38.57 -16.03 0.28
CA SER A 48 38.49 -14.82 -0.55
C SER A 48 39.35 -13.65 -0.05
N ALA A 49 39.80 -13.65 1.20
CA ALA A 49 40.58 -12.57 1.80
C ALA A 49 42.11 -12.71 1.63
N PHE A 50 42.61 -13.87 1.16
CA PHE A 50 44.04 -14.14 0.94
C PHE A 50 44.29 -14.62 -0.50
N PRO A 51 44.95 -13.84 -1.37
CA PRO A 51 45.26 -14.26 -2.73
C PRO A 51 46.34 -15.36 -2.76
N GLN A 52 46.06 -16.46 -3.45
CA GLN A 52 47.00 -17.60 -3.56
C GLN A 52 48.16 -17.32 -4.53
N THR A 53 49.36 -17.82 -4.19
CA THR A 53 50.61 -17.60 -4.94
C THR A 53 51.36 -18.90 -5.29
N GLY A 54 51.42 -19.23 -6.58
CA GLY A 54 52.62 -19.82 -7.20
C GLY A 54 52.62 -21.30 -7.65
N GLN A 55 52.53 -21.50 -8.98
CA GLN A 55 53.09 -22.56 -9.87
C GLN A 55 52.31 -22.43 -11.21
N GLY A 56 52.85 -22.21 -12.41
CA GLY A 56 54.13 -22.53 -13.07
C GLY A 56 53.80 -23.37 -14.33
N ASP A 57 54.34 -23.19 -15.55
CA ASP A 57 55.37 -22.28 -16.10
C ASP A 57 55.28 -22.22 -17.67
N ALA A 58 56.06 -21.33 -18.31
CA ALA A 58 56.48 -21.25 -19.73
C ALA A 58 55.47 -20.84 -20.85
N GLY A 59 55.80 -19.81 -21.66
CA GLY A 59 54.93 -19.40 -22.79
C GLY A 59 55.27 -18.24 -23.76
N GLN A 60 56.47 -17.61 -23.75
CA GLN A 60 57.02 -16.65 -24.77
C GLN A 60 56.22 -15.38 -25.24
N ALA A 61 56.85 -14.21 -25.05
CA ALA A 61 57.08 -13.06 -25.96
C ALA A 61 56.07 -12.64 -27.09
N ALA A 62 55.91 -11.36 -27.47
CA ALA A 62 56.31 -10.05 -26.89
C ALA A 62 55.74 -8.86 -27.72
N ALA A 63 55.71 -7.64 -27.13
CA ALA A 63 55.69 -6.31 -27.78
C ALA A 63 54.39 -5.88 -28.54
N ARG A 64 54.01 -4.59 -28.65
CA ARG A 64 54.52 -3.31 -28.08
C ARG A 64 53.49 -2.15 -28.17
N ASN A 65 53.82 -1.04 -27.48
CA ASN A 65 53.41 0.37 -27.67
C ASN A 65 52.13 0.92 -27.00
N ALA A 66 52.22 2.23 -26.72
CA ALA A 66 51.23 3.15 -26.12
C ALA A 66 51.13 4.41 -27.06
N ARG A 67 50.65 5.62 -26.76
CA ARG A 67 50.12 6.37 -25.58
C ARG A 67 49.40 7.63 -26.15
N PRO A 68 48.56 8.39 -25.42
CA PRO A 68 49.05 9.59 -24.70
C PRO A 68 48.28 9.84 -23.37
N GLY A 69 48.58 10.85 -22.54
CA GLY A 69 49.71 11.80 -22.49
C GLY A 69 49.39 13.00 -21.59
N SER A 70 50.33 13.47 -20.76
CA SER A 70 50.14 14.65 -19.88
C SER A 70 51.47 15.36 -19.50
N PRO A 71 51.64 16.65 -19.84
CA PRO A 71 52.73 17.54 -19.38
C PRO A 71 52.25 18.55 -18.30
N SER A 72 53.06 19.38 -17.62
CA SER A 72 54.48 19.30 -17.21
C SER A 72 54.87 20.53 -16.35
N HIS A 73 55.70 20.35 -15.31
CA HIS A 73 56.42 21.41 -14.55
C HIS A 73 55.59 22.50 -13.82
N GLY A 74 56.10 23.19 -12.78
CA GLY A 74 57.35 22.99 -12.01
C GLY A 74 57.73 24.18 -11.10
N SER A 75 58.64 23.95 -10.14
CA SER A 75 59.30 24.92 -9.22
C SER A 75 58.43 25.73 -8.24
N GLY A 76 58.89 26.05 -7.01
CA GLY A 76 60.10 25.61 -6.30
C GLY A 76 60.39 26.40 -5.00
N GLN A 77 61.43 25.97 -4.26
CA GLN A 77 62.03 26.59 -3.05
C GLN A 77 61.16 26.60 -1.76
N GLY A 78 61.68 26.31 -0.56
CA GLY A 78 62.97 25.69 -0.21
C GLY A 78 63.30 25.66 1.30
N GLN A 79 63.99 24.59 1.74
CA GLN A 79 64.83 24.45 2.98
C GLN A 79 64.13 24.56 4.37
N HIS A 80 64.31 23.61 5.31
CA HIS A 80 65.50 23.28 6.15
C HIS A 80 65.91 24.46 7.09
N ASP A 81 66.12 24.31 8.41
CA ASP A 81 66.31 23.09 9.22
C ASP A 81 65.99 23.25 10.75
N ARG A 82 66.17 22.14 11.50
CA ARG A 82 66.31 21.89 12.97
C ARG A 82 67.04 22.96 13.86
N PRO A 83 67.16 22.78 15.22
CA PRO A 83 66.29 22.18 16.27
C PRO A 83 66.33 22.87 17.69
N GLN A 84 65.56 22.36 18.67
CA GLN A 84 65.85 22.39 20.14
C GLN A 84 65.89 23.77 20.88
N SER A 85 65.78 23.91 22.22
CA SER A 85 65.49 23.00 23.36
C SER A 85 65.00 23.78 24.61
N GLY A 86 64.48 23.06 25.63
CA GLY A 86 64.27 23.56 27.00
C GLY A 86 62.80 23.88 27.35
N SER A 87 62.28 23.57 28.56
CA SER A 87 62.91 23.05 29.77
C SER A 87 62.10 21.95 30.49
N ARG A 88 62.80 21.30 31.44
CA ARG A 88 62.41 20.25 32.41
C ARG A 88 61.24 20.72 33.33
N GLN A 89 60.47 19.90 34.07
CA GLN A 89 60.66 18.51 34.53
C GLN A 89 59.33 17.84 35.00
N LYS A 90 59.36 16.51 35.21
CA LYS A 90 58.59 15.61 36.14
C LYS A 90 57.53 16.24 37.10
N SER A 91 56.39 15.62 37.47
CA SER A 91 55.88 14.23 37.31
C SER A 91 54.39 14.06 37.69
N MET A 92 53.79 12.89 37.40
CA MET A 92 52.53 12.30 37.95
C MET A 92 52.54 12.16 39.50
N PRO A 93 51.43 11.75 40.20
CA PRO A 93 50.04 11.43 39.76
C PRO A 93 48.92 12.07 40.64
N GLY A 94 47.63 11.83 40.34
CA GLY A 94 46.59 11.72 41.39
C GLY A 94 45.31 12.58 41.27
N PRO A 95 44.27 12.34 42.12
CA PRO A 95 42.85 12.46 41.71
C PRO A 95 42.03 13.59 42.38
N LYS A 96 40.70 13.61 42.07
CA LYS A 96 39.60 14.41 42.69
C LYS A 96 39.54 14.24 44.24
N PRO A 97 38.81 15.08 45.05
CA PRO A 97 37.74 16.05 44.72
C PRO A 97 37.69 17.40 45.53
N GLY A 98 36.67 18.25 45.32
CA GLY A 98 35.94 18.92 46.44
C GLY A 98 36.03 20.46 46.69
N GLN A 99 34.95 21.19 46.33
CA GLN A 99 34.30 22.36 47.01
C GLN A 99 35.02 23.70 47.41
N SER A 100 34.38 24.82 47.00
CA SER A 100 34.19 26.13 47.73
C SER A 100 35.38 27.12 47.88
N PRO A 101 35.20 28.45 48.23
CA PRO A 101 33.98 29.27 48.46
C PRO A 101 33.92 30.71 47.83
N ARG A 102 32.79 31.41 48.08
CA ARG A 102 32.43 32.88 48.21
C ARG A 102 33.51 34.00 48.22
N PRO A 103 33.18 35.32 47.97
CA PRO A 103 32.22 36.16 48.73
C PRO A 103 31.48 37.31 47.97
N SER A 104 31.01 38.38 48.65
CA SER A 104 29.59 38.59 49.05
C SER A 104 29.29 39.93 49.77
N ALA A 105 28.11 40.54 49.56
CA ALA A 105 27.41 41.51 50.46
C ALA A 105 25.96 41.77 49.95
N GLY A 106 24.88 42.01 50.73
CA GLY A 106 24.65 41.94 52.19
C GLY A 106 24.17 43.27 52.82
N GLY A 107 22.99 43.43 53.46
CA GLY A 107 21.77 42.58 53.56
C GLY A 107 21.07 42.62 54.95
N ASN A 108 19.82 43.12 55.06
CA ASN A 108 18.98 43.13 56.30
C ASN A 108 17.49 43.48 55.98
N VAL A 109 16.46 43.24 56.81
CA VAL A 109 15.93 41.99 57.45
C VAL A 109 14.65 42.32 58.28
N SER A 110 13.57 41.51 58.21
CA SER A 110 12.66 41.17 59.35
C SER A 110 11.50 40.20 59.03
N ARG A 111 11.61 38.98 59.59
CA ARG A 111 10.58 38.04 60.15
C ARG A 111 9.11 38.02 59.66
N GLY A 112 8.61 36.81 59.41
CA GLY A 112 7.18 36.41 59.44
C GLY A 112 7.01 34.88 59.20
N GLN A 113 5.98 34.23 59.76
CA GLN A 113 5.78 32.76 59.69
C GLN A 113 4.35 32.36 59.27
N GLN A 114 4.27 31.24 58.54
CA GLN A 114 3.16 30.24 58.51
C GLN A 114 1.83 30.57 57.77
N HIS A 115 1.07 29.48 57.59
CA HIS A 115 -0.22 29.21 56.91
C HIS A 115 -1.39 30.15 57.34
N PRO A 116 -2.58 30.20 56.66
CA PRO A 116 -3.25 29.09 55.96
C PRO A 116 -4.16 29.43 54.74
N ALA A 117 -5.14 28.55 54.50
CA ALA A 117 -6.04 28.43 53.34
C ALA A 117 -7.04 29.59 53.06
N ASN A 118 -7.58 29.57 51.83
CA ASN A 118 -8.65 30.45 51.33
C ASN A 118 -9.99 30.26 52.05
N HIS A 119 -10.62 31.35 52.49
CA HIS A 119 -12.08 31.45 52.75
C HIS A 119 -12.59 32.90 52.77
N PHE A 120 -13.92 33.08 52.76
CA PHE A 120 -14.69 34.34 52.86
C PHE A 120 -14.76 35.24 51.58
N PRO A 121 -15.75 36.17 51.46
CA PRO A 121 -17.18 35.81 51.38
C PRO A 121 -17.99 36.64 50.35
N LYS A 122 -19.32 36.39 50.28
CA LYS A 122 -20.32 37.33 49.75
C LYS A 122 -20.37 38.62 50.59
N PRO A 123 -20.83 39.74 50.02
CA PRO A 123 -22.21 40.16 50.32
C PRO A 123 -23.01 40.50 49.05
N GLY A 124 -24.21 41.07 49.21
CA GLY A 124 -25.03 41.54 48.09
C GLY A 124 -26.23 42.41 48.54
N ALA A 125 -27.18 42.59 47.61
CA ALA A 125 -28.48 43.27 47.74
C ALA A 125 -28.53 44.81 47.60
N SER A 126 -29.37 45.25 46.64
CA SER A 126 -30.22 46.47 46.67
C SER A 126 -29.52 47.85 46.49
N GLN A 127 -30.16 48.94 45.99
CA GLN A 127 -31.47 49.11 45.31
C GLN A 127 -31.54 50.48 44.58
N GLY A 128 -32.42 50.61 43.57
CA GLY A 128 -32.95 51.90 43.07
C GLY A 128 -32.58 52.24 41.61
N ASN A 129 -33.51 52.59 40.69
CA ASN A 129 -34.45 53.74 40.62
C ASN A 129 -33.76 55.05 40.17
N ARG A 130 -34.25 55.87 39.22
CA ARG A 130 -35.53 56.02 38.47
C ARG A 130 -35.23 56.53 37.03
N ASN A 131 -36.10 56.79 36.04
CA ASN A 131 -37.47 56.46 35.50
C ASN A 131 -37.53 57.24 34.13
N GLU A 132 -38.43 57.13 33.14
CA GLU A 132 -39.57 56.29 32.69
C GLU A 132 -39.77 56.63 31.17
N HIS A 133 -40.72 56.14 30.35
CA HIS A 133 -41.91 55.28 30.47
C HIS A 133 -41.74 54.15 29.39
N ALA A 134 -42.66 53.45 28.70
CA ALA A 134 -44.10 53.20 28.66
C ALA A 134 -44.28 51.82 27.95
N GLN A 135 -45.41 51.10 27.92
CA GLN A 135 -46.65 51.10 28.70
C GLN A 135 -47.25 49.67 28.65
N ARG A 136 -47.78 49.15 29.78
CA ARG A 136 -48.90 48.17 29.89
C ARG A 136 -48.85 46.85 29.05
N SER A 137 -48.58 45.66 29.64
CA SER A 137 -49.50 44.76 30.42
C SER A 137 -50.25 43.71 29.56
N GLN A 138 -50.61 42.47 29.95
CA GLN A 138 -50.45 41.57 31.13
C GLN A 138 -51.09 40.18 30.75
N SER A 139 -50.96 39.03 31.44
CA SER A 139 -49.85 38.37 32.18
C SER A 139 -50.29 36.96 32.69
N ARG A 140 -49.34 36.04 32.97
CA ARG A 140 -49.48 34.71 33.67
C ARG A 140 -50.08 33.53 32.86
N GLY A 141 -49.69 32.29 33.23
CA GLY A 141 -50.13 30.98 32.66
C GLY A 141 -51.20 30.27 33.52
N PRO A 142 -51.37 28.92 33.52
CA PRO A 142 -50.45 27.83 33.09
C PRO A 142 -51.10 26.75 32.16
N LYS A 143 -50.70 25.46 32.25
CA LYS A 143 -51.24 24.25 31.54
C LYS A 143 -52.73 23.96 31.94
N PRO A 144 -53.52 23.02 31.32
CA PRO A 144 -53.22 22.04 30.24
C PRO A 144 -54.34 21.72 29.17
N SER A 145 -53.97 20.94 28.12
CA SER A 145 -54.74 19.82 27.49
C SER A 145 -55.99 19.97 26.57
N VAL A 146 -56.17 18.93 25.71
CA VAL A 146 -57.36 18.40 24.97
C VAL A 146 -57.92 19.13 23.72
N MET A 147 -58.08 18.34 22.62
CA MET A 147 -58.88 18.56 21.39
C MET A 147 -58.59 19.82 20.54
N GLY A 148 -59.00 19.90 19.25
CA GLY A 148 -59.63 18.91 18.37
C GLY A 148 -59.93 19.52 16.98
N ARG A 149 -59.84 18.74 15.89
CA ARG A 149 -60.09 19.22 14.51
C ARG A 149 -61.59 19.42 14.22
N PRO A 150 -61.99 20.58 13.64
CA PRO A 150 -63.17 20.70 12.79
C PRO A 150 -62.82 20.50 11.30
N GLY A 151 -63.85 20.28 10.48
CA GLY A 151 -63.78 20.19 9.02
C GLY A 151 -64.58 21.31 8.31
N PRO A 152 -65.20 21.07 7.13
CA PRO A 152 -64.81 21.84 5.94
C PRO A 152 -65.94 22.39 5.04
N GLN A 153 -65.61 23.39 4.20
CA GLN A 153 -66.36 23.85 2.99
C GLN A 153 -65.36 24.63 2.08
N ALA A 154 -65.25 24.42 0.75
CA ALA A 154 -66.14 24.84 -0.37
C ALA A 154 -66.02 26.36 -0.72
N SER A 155 -66.05 26.85 -1.98
CA SER A 155 -66.42 26.27 -3.30
C SER A 155 -66.00 27.15 -4.52
N ARG A 156 -66.03 26.61 -5.76
CA ARG A 156 -66.36 27.29 -7.07
C ARG A 156 -65.36 28.32 -7.69
N ASN A 157 -65.31 28.61 -9.02
CA ASN A 157 -65.91 27.99 -10.25
C ASN A 157 -65.16 28.35 -11.58
N ASN A 158 -65.65 27.79 -12.71
CA ASN A 158 -65.41 28.09 -14.16
C ASN A 158 -64.13 27.47 -14.80
N GLY A 159 -64.14 27.03 -16.08
CA GLY A 159 -65.19 26.97 -17.12
C GLY A 159 -64.93 25.93 -18.25
N ARG A 160 -65.85 25.80 -19.23
CA ARG A 160 -65.88 24.84 -20.37
C ARG A 160 -66.26 25.57 -21.69
N PRO A 161 -66.40 24.97 -22.92
CA PRO A 161 -66.54 23.56 -23.34
C PRO A 161 -65.45 23.07 -24.35
N GLY A 162 -65.40 21.83 -24.88
CA GLY A 162 -66.25 20.61 -24.78
C GLY A 162 -67.03 20.29 -26.09
N GLY A 163 -67.21 19.05 -26.58
CA GLY A 163 -66.72 17.71 -26.16
C GLY A 163 -67.71 16.56 -26.49
N SER A 164 -67.28 15.48 -27.18
CA SER A 164 -68.13 14.34 -27.64
C SER A 164 -67.42 12.96 -27.53
N GLY A 165 -68.09 11.81 -27.27
CA GLY A 165 -69.47 11.57 -26.83
C GLY A 165 -69.84 10.05 -26.71
N ALA A 166 -70.88 9.71 -25.90
CA ALA A 166 -71.60 8.41 -25.78
C ALA A 166 -70.83 7.17 -25.19
N SER A 167 -71.42 6.20 -24.45
CA SER A 167 -72.73 6.04 -23.77
C SER A 167 -72.76 4.87 -22.73
N ALA A 168 -73.65 4.95 -21.70
CA ALA A 168 -74.22 3.88 -20.80
C ALA A 168 -73.28 2.88 -20.03
N ALA A 169 -73.25 2.77 -18.68
CA ALA A 169 -74.24 2.32 -17.65
C ALA A 169 -74.30 0.75 -17.45
N ARG A 170 -74.67 0.11 -16.30
CA ARG A 170 -75.30 0.51 -15.01
C ARG A 170 -75.16 -0.59 -13.89
N HIS A 171 -75.24 -0.23 -12.59
CA HIS A 171 -75.41 -1.08 -11.36
C HIS A 171 -74.27 -2.07 -10.95
N GLY A 172 -74.04 -2.47 -9.68
CA GLY A 172 -74.50 -1.91 -8.38
C GLY A 172 -74.30 -2.83 -7.12
N ALA A 173 -73.91 -2.24 -5.96
CA ALA A 173 -73.97 -2.77 -4.57
C ALA A 173 -73.05 -3.98 -4.19
N ARG A 174 -72.75 -4.35 -2.92
CA ARG A 174 -73.13 -3.85 -1.56
C ARG A 174 -72.17 -4.39 -0.45
N SER A 175 -71.90 -3.60 0.61
CA SER A 175 -71.51 -4.01 2.01
C SER A 175 -70.33 -4.98 2.28
N GLY A 176 -69.60 -4.94 3.40
CA GLY A 176 -69.73 -4.11 4.63
C GLY A 176 -68.45 -4.19 5.49
N ALA A 177 -68.43 -3.60 6.69
CA ALA A 177 -67.20 -3.35 7.47
C ALA A 177 -67.21 -3.92 8.89
N SER A 178 -66.03 -4.27 9.42
CA SER A 178 -65.74 -4.27 10.87
C SER A 178 -64.23 -4.34 11.19
N THR A 179 -63.74 -3.33 11.91
CA THR A 179 -62.58 -3.39 12.84
C THR A 179 -63.00 -4.16 14.13
N PRO A 180 -62.10 -4.64 15.05
CA PRO A 180 -60.96 -3.89 15.60
C PRO A 180 -59.67 -4.64 16.08
N ARG A 181 -58.74 -3.82 16.58
CA ARG A 181 -57.56 -4.09 17.47
C ARG A 181 -58.00 -4.46 18.93
N PRO A 182 -57.10 -4.73 19.91
CA PRO A 182 -55.92 -5.63 19.91
C PRO A 182 -55.65 -6.39 21.26
N GLY A 183 -54.82 -7.45 21.25
CA GLY A 183 -54.12 -7.97 22.46
C GLY A 183 -54.97 -8.65 23.55
N ASN A 184 -54.43 -9.12 24.69
CA ASN A 184 -53.03 -9.46 25.01
C ASN A 184 -52.94 -10.45 26.22
N ASN A 185 -52.08 -11.48 26.11
CA ASN A 185 -51.52 -12.27 27.23
C ASN A 185 -52.50 -13.17 28.06
N PRO A 186 -52.11 -13.86 29.18
CA PRO A 186 -51.83 -15.32 29.10
C PRO A 186 -52.56 -16.25 30.11
N PHE A 187 -52.37 -17.56 29.93
CA PHE A 187 -52.91 -18.71 30.69
C PHE A 187 -54.45 -18.88 30.54
N ASN A 188 -55.05 -20.08 30.43
CA ASN A 188 -54.69 -21.33 31.09
C ASN A 188 -55.24 -22.61 30.37
N ARG A 189 -54.32 -23.50 29.95
CA ARG A 189 -54.36 -24.99 29.99
C ARG A 189 -55.72 -25.73 29.98
N LYS A 190 -56.08 -26.36 28.85
CA LYS A 190 -56.90 -27.60 28.78
C LYS A 190 -56.43 -28.50 27.62
N GLN A 191 -56.37 -29.83 27.88
CA GLN A 191 -56.11 -30.95 26.93
C GLN A 191 -54.81 -30.86 26.10
N GLY A 192 -53.96 -31.89 25.99
CA GLY A 192 -54.07 -33.28 26.42
C GLY A 192 -53.61 -34.23 25.30
N MET A 193 -52.30 -34.50 25.26
CA MET A 193 -51.58 -35.56 24.50
C MET A 193 -52.12 -36.08 23.15
N LYS A 194 -51.25 -36.04 22.13
CA LYS A 194 -50.69 -37.26 21.51
C LYS A 194 -49.25 -36.99 21.02
N ALA A 195 -48.43 -38.04 20.94
CA ALA A 195 -47.01 -37.98 20.59
C ALA A 195 -46.76 -38.31 19.09
N PRO A 196 -45.66 -37.83 18.49
CA PRO A 196 -45.31 -38.13 17.10
C PRO A 196 -44.78 -39.57 16.93
N MET A 197 -44.82 -40.07 15.68
CA MET A 197 -44.20 -41.33 15.25
C MET A 197 -43.08 -41.03 14.23
N PRO A 198 -42.08 -41.93 14.05
CA PRO A 198 -40.76 -41.51 13.57
C PRO A 198 -40.62 -41.48 12.05
N SER A 199 -40.57 -40.27 11.48
CA SER A 199 -40.02 -39.98 10.13
C SER A 199 -38.94 -38.89 10.14
N ASP A 200 -38.99 -37.95 11.09
CA ASP A 200 -38.18 -36.71 11.05
C ASP A 200 -36.91 -36.79 11.92
N ILE A 201 -35.92 -37.55 11.46
CA ILE A 201 -34.56 -37.51 11.99
C ILE A 201 -33.55 -37.26 10.85
N PRO A 202 -33.05 -36.02 10.68
CA PRO A 202 -31.97 -35.73 9.75
C PRO A 202 -30.69 -36.48 10.15
N ARG A 203 -30.05 -37.17 9.21
CA ARG A 203 -28.74 -37.82 9.45
C ARG A 203 -27.57 -36.87 9.14
N PRO A 204 -26.44 -36.96 9.85
CA PRO A 204 -25.27 -36.13 9.58
C PRO A 204 -24.57 -36.49 8.26
N HIS A 205 -24.01 -35.49 7.58
CA HIS A 205 -23.08 -35.69 6.46
C HIS A 205 -21.64 -35.94 6.98
N PRO A 206 -20.92 -36.96 6.46
CA PRO A 206 -19.51 -37.18 6.79
C PRO A 206 -18.55 -36.30 5.96
N MET A 207 -17.34 -36.08 6.49
CA MET A 207 -16.29 -35.28 5.84
C MET A 207 -15.73 -35.92 4.55
N ALA A 208 -15.11 -35.09 3.70
CA ALA A 208 -14.19 -35.51 2.67
C ALA A 208 -12.93 -34.61 2.61
N ARG A 209 -11.74 -35.23 2.63
CA ARG A 209 -10.42 -34.64 2.30
C ARG A 209 -9.52 -35.77 1.73
N PRO A 210 -8.37 -35.50 1.09
CA PRO A 210 -8.31 -35.70 -0.37
C PRO A 210 -7.17 -36.63 -0.83
N THR A 211 -7.27 -37.12 -2.07
CA THR A 211 -6.17 -37.73 -2.84
C THR A 211 -6.33 -37.47 -4.35
N VAL A 212 -5.39 -37.97 -5.17
CA VAL A 212 -5.00 -37.37 -6.45
C VAL A 212 -5.08 -38.37 -7.62
N ASN A 213 -5.29 -37.83 -8.83
CA ASN A 213 -4.64 -38.19 -10.10
C ASN A 213 -5.38 -39.05 -11.17
N ASP A 214 -5.24 -38.54 -12.40
CA ASP A 214 -5.04 -39.22 -13.71
C ASP A 214 -6.18 -39.78 -14.63
N SER A 215 -5.95 -39.47 -15.92
CA SER A 215 -6.28 -40.07 -17.23
C SER A 215 -7.56 -40.86 -17.62
N ARG A 216 -8.18 -40.33 -18.70
CA ARG A 216 -8.52 -40.99 -20.01
C ARG A 216 -9.72 -41.95 -20.18
N ARG A 217 -10.63 -41.50 -21.07
CA ARG A 217 -11.28 -42.22 -22.21
C ARG A 217 -12.13 -43.49 -21.97
N GLY A 218 -13.44 -43.38 -22.23
CA GLY A 218 -14.36 -44.46 -22.68
C GLY A 218 -15.82 -43.98 -22.60
N ARG A 219 -16.59 -43.67 -23.65
CA ARG A 219 -17.00 -44.36 -24.91
C ARG A 219 -18.28 -45.22 -24.79
N GLY A 220 -19.44 -44.55 -24.86
CA GLY A 220 -20.75 -45.13 -25.23
C GLY A 220 -21.49 -45.91 -24.13
N GLY A 221 -22.83 -46.06 -24.19
CA GLY A 221 -23.83 -45.46 -25.10
C GLY A 221 -25.08 -46.35 -25.28
N PHE A 222 -26.21 -45.76 -25.69
CA PHE A 222 -27.48 -46.44 -26.07
C PHE A 222 -28.28 -47.10 -24.91
N ARG A 223 -29.64 -47.23 -24.90
CA ARG A 223 -30.77 -46.62 -25.66
C ARG A 223 -32.11 -46.99 -24.94
N ASN A 224 -33.24 -46.40 -25.39
CA ASN A 224 -34.65 -46.59 -24.96
C ASN A 224 -35.03 -45.79 -23.68
N GLY A 225 -36.24 -45.25 -23.49
CA GLY A 225 -37.50 -45.25 -24.27
C GLY A 225 -38.72 -45.62 -23.39
N ARG A 226 -39.95 -45.08 -23.52
CA ARG A 226 -40.55 -44.15 -24.50
C ARG A 226 -41.94 -43.64 -23.98
N GLY A 227 -42.28 -42.36 -24.21
CA GLY A 227 -43.66 -41.82 -24.23
C GLY A 227 -44.10 -40.94 -23.04
N GLY A 228 -45.04 -39.98 -23.16
CA GLY A 228 -45.55 -39.33 -24.38
C GLY A 228 -47.07 -39.06 -24.44
N ARG A 229 -47.49 -37.79 -24.22
CA ARG A 229 -48.78 -37.12 -24.59
C ARG A 229 -48.76 -35.69 -24.02
N SER A 230 -49.46 -34.65 -24.53
CA SER A 230 -50.00 -34.35 -25.88
C SER A 230 -50.64 -32.94 -25.89
N GLY A 231 -50.45 -32.13 -26.95
CA GLY A 231 -51.21 -30.89 -27.16
C GLY A 231 -50.74 -30.06 -28.38
N GLN A 232 -51.63 -29.83 -29.35
CA GLN A 232 -51.45 -28.96 -30.54
C GLN A 232 -52.82 -28.29 -30.84
N PRO A 233 -52.94 -27.19 -31.62
CA PRO A 233 -52.53 -27.04 -33.04
C PRO A 233 -51.48 -25.89 -33.22
N ALA A 234 -51.22 -25.18 -34.34
CA ALA A 234 -51.87 -25.06 -35.66
C ALA A 234 -50.88 -24.72 -36.81
N ARG A 235 -51.39 -24.47 -38.02
CA ARG A 235 -50.70 -24.23 -39.32
C ARG A 235 -51.75 -23.80 -40.39
N PRO A 236 -51.45 -23.58 -41.71
CA PRO A 236 -50.17 -23.39 -42.44
C PRO A 236 -50.18 -22.28 -43.56
N GLY A 237 -49.05 -22.11 -44.27
CA GLY A 237 -49.01 -21.83 -45.73
C GLY A 237 -48.21 -20.59 -46.21
N GLN A 238 -47.69 -20.50 -47.46
CA GLN A 238 -47.41 -21.52 -48.52
C GLN A 238 -46.54 -20.92 -49.68
N TRP A 239 -45.96 -21.78 -50.55
CA TRP A 239 -45.31 -21.52 -51.87
C TRP A 239 -43.86 -20.96 -51.84
N GLY A 240 -42.98 -21.19 -52.84
CA GLY A 240 -43.08 -21.96 -54.11
C GLY A 240 -41.69 -22.23 -54.76
N HIS A 241 -41.62 -23.04 -55.84
CA HIS A 241 -40.36 -23.56 -56.44
C HIS A 241 -39.84 -22.79 -57.67
N SER A 242 -38.52 -22.86 -57.98
CA SER A 242 -37.97 -23.31 -59.29
C SER A 242 -36.42 -23.39 -59.36
N ARG A 243 -35.90 -24.05 -60.42
CA ARG A 243 -34.49 -24.25 -60.85
C ARG A 243 -34.53 -24.37 -62.41
N PRO A 244 -33.52 -23.96 -63.22
CA PRO A 244 -32.33 -24.81 -63.48
C PRO A 244 -31.04 -24.14 -64.04
N GLY A 245 -29.93 -24.91 -64.12
CA GLY A 245 -28.88 -24.81 -65.18
C GLY A 245 -27.89 -23.62 -65.17
N GLN A 246 -26.81 -23.61 -65.99
CA GLN A 246 -26.05 -24.72 -66.61
C GLN A 246 -24.72 -24.23 -67.27
N GLN A 247 -23.58 -24.92 -67.05
CA GLN A 247 -22.47 -25.20 -68.03
C GLN A 247 -21.70 -24.04 -68.76
N SER A 248 -20.52 -24.20 -69.40
CA SER A 248 -19.39 -25.16 -69.24
C SER A 248 -18.16 -24.86 -70.14
N HIS A 249 -16.94 -25.20 -69.65
CA HIS A 249 -15.75 -25.63 -70.44
C HIS A 249 -15.03 -24.58 -71.33
N GLN A 250 -13.80 -24.76 -71.86
CA GLN A 250 -12.91 -25.96 -71.90
C GLN A 250 -11.39 -25.61 -71.95
N GLY A 251 -10.53 -26.58 -71.57
CA GLY A 251 -9.07 -26.63 -71.86
C GLY A 251 -8.15 -26.36 -70.65
N GLY A 252 -7.01 -27.05 -70.46
CA GLY A 252 -6.52 -28.26 -71.15
C GLY A 252 -5.12 -28.75 -70.68
N SER A 253 -4.98 -30.07 -70.45
CA SER A 253 -3.74 -30.87 -70.39
C SER A 253 -2.66 -30.66 -69.29
N SER A 254 -2.16 -31.80 -68.77
CA SER A 254 -0.75 -32.09 -68.37
C SER A 254 -0.14 -31.67 -67.00
N ARG A 255 0.09 -32.70 -66.15
CA ARG A 255 1.30 -32.96 -65.29
C ARG A 255 1.51 -32.05 -64.04
N PHE A 256 2.05 -32.49 -62.89
CA PHE A 256 2.57 -33.81 -62.40
C PHE A 256 2.63 -33.91 -60.85
N GLY A 257 2.42 -35.10 -60.25
CA GLY A 257 2.88 -35.54 -58.89
C GLY A 257 2.32 -34.84 -57.63
N GLY A 258 2.07 -35.48 -56.47
CA GLY A 258 2.35 -36.84 -55.95
C GLY A 258 3.40 -36.81 -54.81
N THR A 259 3.39 -37.61 -53.73
CA THR A 259 2.52 -38.71 -53.18
C THR A 259 3.05 -39.03 -51.75
N SER A 260 2.38 -39.64 -50.76
CA SER A 260 0.99 -40.16 -50.56
C SER A 260 0.77 -40.50 -49.06
N ALA A 261 -0.48 -40.68 -48.60
CA ALA A 261 -0.84 -41.13 -47.24
C ALA A 261 -0.70 -42.67 -47.04
N PRO A 262 -0.96 -43.19 -45.82
CA PRO A 262 -1.49 -44.56 -45.69
C PRO A 262 -2.67 -44.72 -44.70
N SER A 263 -3.58 -45.65 -45.01
CA SER A 263 -4.58 -46.20 -44.08
C SER A 263 -5.01 -47.62 -44.52
N GLY A 264 -5.07 -48.56 -43.58
CA GLY A 264 -5.33 -50.00 -43.84
C GLY A 264 -4.15 -50.76 -44.47
N GLY A 265 -4.06 -52.09 -44.39
CA GLY A 265 -4.86 -53.03 -43.59
C GLY A 265 -4.52 -54.52 -43.86
N PHE A 266 -4.61 -55.36 -42.83
CA PHE A 266 -4.67 -56.84 -42.83
C PHE A 266 -3.48 -57.71 -43.33
N ARG A 267 -2.91 -58.44 -42.34
CA ARG A 267 -2.56 -59.89 -42.33
C ARG A 267 -1.62 -60.51 -43.38
N SER A 268 -0.41 -60.86 -42.94
CA SER A 268 0.20 -62.21 -43.06
C SER A 268 1.40 -62.31 -42.08
N GLY A 269 1.79 -63.45 -41.48
CA GLY A 269 1.16 -64.78 -41.51
C GLY A 269 2.02 -65.96 -40.99
N SER A 270 3.30 -65.77 -40.64
CA SER A 270 4.21 -66.83 -40.17
C SER A 270 5.41 -66.25 -39.38
N GLY A 271 6.14 -66.99 -38.52
CA GLY A 271 5.93 -68.36 -38.06
C GLY A 271 7.13 -69.00 -37.35
N ARG A 272 7.09 -69.07 -36.01
CA ARG A 272 7.69 -70.12 -35.15
C ARG A 272 9.23 -70.36 -35.13
N GLY A 273 9.91 -69.64 -34.23
CA GLY A 273 10.88 -70.22 -33.28
C GLY A 273 12.33 -70.51 -33.71
N GLY A 274 13.13 -71.05 -32.77
CA GLY A 274 14.49 -71.56 -32.98
C GLY A 274 15.61 -70.83 -32.22
N ARG A 275 16.25 -71.50 -31.24
CA ARG A 275 17.57 -71.13 -30.69
C ARG A 275 18.66 -71.83 -31.52
N GLY A 276 19.78 -71.16 -31.85
CA GLY A 276 20.81 -71.74 -32.75
C GLY A 276 22.25 -71.23 -32.46
N ARG A 277 22.90 -71.85 -31.47
CA ARG A 277 24.22 -71.49 -30.91
C ARG A 277 25.42 -71.84 -31.81
N GLY A 278 26.21 -70.84 -32.20
CA GLY A 278 27.68 -70.89 -32.22
C GLY A 278 28.41 -71.50 -33.44
N GLY A 279 29.58 -70.92 -33.75
CA GLY A 279 30.57 -71.35 -34.75
C GLY A 279 31.72 -70.33 -34.80
N ALA A 280 32.96 -70.74 -35.07
CA ALA A 280 34.15 -69.89 -34.86
C ALA A 280 35.25 -70.08 -35.93
N ALA A 281 36.26 -69.18 -35.88
CA ALA A 281 37.42 -69.04 -36.78
C ALA A 281 37.12 -68.57 -38.22
N GLY A 282 38.00 -67.81 -38.89
CA GLY A 282 39.21 -67.15 -38.38
C GLY A 282 40.12 -66.56 -39.48
N ALA A 283 41.17 -65.86 -39.05
CA ALA A 283 42.39 -65.49 -39.81
C ALA A 283 42.30 -64.45 -40.98
N PHE A 284 43.18 -63.44 -40.91
CA PHE A 284 43.67 -62.47 -41.93
C PHE A 284 42.69 -61.80 -42.95
N GLY A 285 42.70 -60.49 -43.21
CA GLY A 285 43.39 -59.36 -42.57
C GLY A 285 43.95 -58.30 -43.54
N ARG A 286 43.41 -57.06 -43.52
CA ARG A 286 44.19 -55.84 -43.86
C ARG A 286 43.56 -54.52 -43.37
N GLN A 287 44.45 -53.73 -42.78
CA GLN A 287 44.44 -52.29 -42.47
C GLN A 287 43.83 -51.40 -43.58
N GLY A 288 43.20 -50.24 -43.31
CA GLY A 288 42.96 -49.60 -42.00
C GLY A 288 42.54 -48.12 -42.05
N GLY A 289 41.77 -47.68 -43.06
CA GLY A 289 41.37 -46.28 -43.24
C GLY A 289 40.35 -45.80 -42.18
N LYS A 290 40.72 -44.78 -41.38
CA LYS A 290 39.89 -44.28 -40.26
C LYS A 290 38.74 -43.39 -40.75
N SER A 291 37.55 -43.96 -40.87
CA SER A 291 36.38 -43.27 -41.46
C SER A 291 35.70 -42.24 -40.54
N SER A 292 34.90 -41.36 -41.16
CA SER A 292 34.14 -40.26 -40.54
C SER A 292 33.35 -40.63 -39.27
N LYS A 293 32.85 -41.87 -39.16
CA LYS A 293 32.14 -42.37 -37.96
C LYS A 293 32.96 -42.20 -36.67
N ALA A 294 34.29 -42.32 -36.72
CA ALA A 294 35.14 -42.12 -35.54
C ALA A 294 35.12 -40.66 -35.03
N ARG A 295 34.98 -39.68 -35.93
CA ARG A 295 34.91 -38.25 -35.57
C ARG A 295 33.56 -37.92 -34.93
N LYS A 296 32.46 -38.49 -35.46
CA LYS A 296 31.11 -38.36 -34.88
C LYS A 296 31.02 -39.02 -33.49
N ASN A 297 31.61 -40.21 -33.30
CA ASN A 297 31.72 -40.84 -31.97
C ASN A 297 32.56 -40.02 -30.97
N ARG A 298 33.63 -39.35 -31.41
CA ARG A 298 34.45 -38.50 -30.53
C ARG A 298 33.73 -37.21 -30.12
N MET A 299 32.81 -36.70 -30.95
CA MET A 299 31.95 -35.57 -30.62
C MET A 299 30.81 -35.98 -29.67
N ALA A 300 30.16 -37.13 -29.92
CA ALA A 300 29.18 -37.71 -28.99
C ALA A 300 29.81 -37.94 -27.61
N LYS A 301 31.00 -38.57 -27.54
CA LYS A 301 31.76 -38.71 -26.28
C LYS A 301 32.15 -37.41 -25.61
N ARG A 302 32.21 -36.28 -26.33
CA ARG A 302 32.46 -34.96 -25.74
C ARG A 302 31.19 -34.38 -25.12
N HIS A 303 30.02 -34.60 -25.73
CA HIS A 303 28.73 -34.29 -25.11
C HIS A 303 28.49 -35.15 -23.87
N GLU A 304 28.70 -36.47 -23.93
CA GLU A 304 28.64 -37.35 -22.75
C GLU A 304 29.58 -36.84 -21.63
N PHE A 305 30.79 -36.38 -21.95
CA PHE A 305 31.72 -35.80 -20.97
C PHE A 305 31.33 -34.41 -20.43
N GLN A 306 30.46 -33.68 -21.12
CA GLN A 306 29.88 -32.43 -20.63
C GLN A 306 28.64 -32.69 -19.78
N GLU A 307 27.79 -33.65 -20.15
CA GLU A 307 26.67 -34.13 -19.33
C GLU A 307 27.15 -34.78 -18.02
N MET A 308 28.28 -35.50 -18.06
CA MET A 308 28.99 -36.01 -16.88
C MET A 308 29.69 -34.92 -16.05
N LYS A 309 29.72 -33.67 -16.54
CA LYS A 309 30.27 -32.50 -15.82
C LYS A 309 29.18 -31.54 -15.30
N ALA A 310 27.91 -31.79 -15.57
CA ALA A 310 26.83 -31.05 -14.93
C ALA A 310 26.81 -31.37 -13.42
N PRO A 311 26.68 -30.37 -12.54
CA PRO A 311 26.64 -30.60 -11.10
C PRO A 311 25.36 -31.38 -10.74
N VAL A 312 25.52 -32.48 -10.00
CA VAL A 312 24.40 -33.33 -9.55
C VAL A 312 23.93 -32.84 -8.18
N ILE A 313 23.15 -31.76 -8.21
CA ILE A 313 22.56 -31.14 -7.01
C ILE A 313 21.23 -31.83 -6.74
N GLY A 314 21.00 -32.29 -5.50
CA GLY A 314 19.78 -33.01 -5.12
C GLY A 314 19.51 -34.32 -5.87
N GLY A 315 20.48 -34.85 -6.61
CA GLY A 315 20.29 -36.04 -7.46
C GLY A 315 19.66 -35.75 -8.84
N VAL A 316 19.32 -34.50 -9.15
CA VAL A 316 18.75 -34.10 -10.44
C VAL A 316 19.81 -33.40 -11.29
N ARG A 317 19.75 -33.60 -12.61
CA ARG A 317 20.69 -32.98 -13.57
C ARG A 317 20.05 -31.74 -14.19
N ILE A 318 20.61 -30.58 -13.89
CA ILE A 318 20.26 -29.31 -14.54
C ILE A 318 21.41 -28.91 -15.49
N PRO A 319 21.15 -28.45 -16.72
CA PRO A 319 22.17 -27.88 -17.58
C PRO A 319 22.73 -26.60 -16.94
N ALA A 320 24.00 -26.65 -16.52
CA ALA A 320 24.67 -25.49 -15.95
C ALA A 320 24.67 -24.32 -16.95
N GLY A 321 24.21 -23.14 -16.52
CA GLY A 321 24.02 -21.99 -17.41
C GLY A 321 25.31 -21.40 -18.00
N ASN A 322 26.46 -21.75 -17.43
CA ASN A 322 27.78 -21.21 -17.78
C ASN A 322 27.82 -19.66 -17.70
N GLY A 323 27.06 -19.06 -16.79
CA GLY A 323 26.96 -17.62 -16.60
C GLY A 323 26.07 -16.88 -17.60
N ARG A 324 25.30 -17.60 -18.44
CA ARG A 324 24.26 -17.01 -19.30
C ARG A 324 23.21 -16.26 -18.48
N THR A 325 22.74 -15.15 -19.00
CA THR A 325 21.66 -14.35 -18.42
C THR A 325 20.28 -14.86 -18.85
N VAL A 326 19.31 -14.82 -17.94
CA VAL A 326 17.88 -15.01 -18.23
C VAL A 326 17.09 -13.91 -17.55
N GLN A 327 16.25 -13.23 -18.34
CA GLN A 327 15.32 -12.21 -17.90
C GLN A 327 14.00 -12.84 -17.42
N LEU A 328 13.52 -12.49 -16.22
CA LEU A 328 12.22 -12.89 -15.68
C LEU A 328 11.36 -11.69 -15.31
N ARG A 329 10.03 -11.81 -15.49
CA ARG A 329 9.05 -10.85 -14.98
C ARG A 329 9.03 -10.80 -13.45
N GLN A 330 8.48 -9.73 -12.88
CA GLN A 330 8.21 -9.70 -11.44
C GLN A 330 7.15 -10.75 -11.06
N GLY A 331 7.34 -11.42 -9.92
CA GLY A 331 6.46 -12.52 -9.49
C GLY A 331 6.46 -13.74 -10.43
N ALA A 332 7.51 -13.94 -11.24
CA ALA A 332 7.70 -15.16 -12.03
C ALA A 332 7.65 -16.42 -11.15
N THR A 333 7.21 -17.52 -11.75
CA THR A 333 7.15 -18.84 -11.13
C THR A 333 8.37 -19.69 -11.50
N LEU A 334 8.58 -20.81 -10.80
CA LEU A 334 9.58 -21.80 -11.20
C LEU A 334 9.26 -22.46 -12.54
N ALA A 335 7.98 -22.52 -12.94
CA ALA A 335 7.60 -22.92 -14.29
C ALA A 335 8.07 -21.92 -15.35
N ASP A 336 7.88 -20.60 -15.11
CA ASP A 336 8.35 -19.56 -16.03
C ASP A 336 9.88 -19.57 -16.22
N LEU A 337 10.63 -19.77 -15.13
CA LEU A 337 12.07 -19.99 -15.20
C LEU A 337 12.41 -21.26 -15.96
N ALA A 338 11.79 -22.39 -15.60
CA ALA A 338 12.02 -23.70 -16.20
C ALA A 338 11.80 -23.69 -17.72
N ASP A 339 10.76 -23.02 -18.20
CA ASP A 339 10.49 -22.87 -19.63
C ASP A 339 11.55 -22.01 -20.33
N LYS A 340 12.00 -20.89 -19.73
CA LYS A 340 13.08 -20.06 -20.31
C LYS A 340 14.45 -20.75 -20.32
N ILE A 341 14.76 -21.64 -19.36
CA ILE A 341 16.01 -22.45 -19.38
C ILE A 341 15.85 -23.83 -20.05
N ASN A 342 14.64 -24.20 -20.47
CA ASN A 342 14.25 -25.52 -21.00
C ASN A 342 14.65 -26.70 -20.08
N VAL A 343 14.16 -26.68 -18.85
CA VAL A 343 14.38 -27.67 -17.78
C VAL A 343 13.02 -28.12 -17.21
N ASN A 344 12.97 -29.27 -16.52
CA ASN A 344 11.75 -29.69 -15.83
C ASN A 344 11.54 -28.85 -14.55
N PRO A 345 10.37 -28.20 -14.32
CA PRO A 345 10.11 -27.42 -13.09
C PRO A 345 10.33 -28.20 -11.79
N ALA A 346 10.10 -29.52 -11.79
CA ALA A 346 10.35 -30.36 -10.61
C ALA A 346 11.84 -30.41 -10.21
N ALA A 347 12.77 -30.21 -11.15
CA ALA A 347 14.20 -30.14 -10.87
C ALA A 347 14.56 -28.89 -10.05
N LEU A 348 13.97 -27.73 -10.40
CA LEU A 348 14.18 -26.48 -9.69
C LEU A 348 13.57 -26.53 -8.28
N VAL A 349 12.39 -27.14 -8.14
CA VAL A 349 11.79 -27.42 -6.82
C VAL A 349 12.71 -28.28 -5.95
N THR A 350 13.34 -29.33 -6.50
CA THR A 350 14.30 -30.14 -5.72
C THR A 350 15.59 -29.39 -5.35
N VAL A 351 16.04 -28.43 -6.17
CA VAL A 351 17.21 -27.60 -5.82
C VAL A 351 16.86 -26.59 -4.72
N LEU A 352 15.73 -25.90 -4.80
CA LEU A 352 15.27 -25.01 -3.72
C LEU A 352 15.04 -25.76 -2.40
N PHE A 353 14.44 -26.94 -2.45
CA PHE A 353 14.31 -27.79 -1.26
C PHE A 353 15.67 -28.15 -0.62
N HIS A 354 16.73 -28.31 -1.44
CA HIS A 354 18.10 -28.52 -0.97
C HIS A 354 18.80 -27.24 -0.45
N LEU A 355 18.35 -26.06 -0.89
CA LEU A 355 18.76 -24.75 -0.36
C LEU A 355 18.02 -24.39 0.94
N GLY A 356 16.96 -25.13 1.30
CA GLY A 356 16.14 -24.93 2.50
C GLY A 356 14.80 -24.24 2.25
N GLU A 357 14.51 -23.87 1.00
CA GLU A 357 13.34 -23.10 0.61
C GLU A 357 12.23 -24.00 0.04
N MET A 358 11.05 -23.96 0.66
CA MET A 358 9.90 -24.78 0.24
C MET A 358 9.01 -24.01 -0.74
N ALA A 359 9.31 -24.16 -2.04
CA ALA A 359 8.54 -23.60 -3.15
C ALA A 359 7.83 -24.69 -3.97
N THR A 360 6.64 -24.38 -4.49
CA THR A 360 5.97 -25.22 -5.50
C THR A 360 6.19 -24.70 -6.92
N ALA A 361 6.09 -25.55 -7.94
CA ALA A 361 6.42 -25.17 -9.32
C ALA A 361 5.61 -23.97 -9.87
N THR A 362 4.39 -23.78 -9.39
CA THR A 362 3.44 -22.72 -9.79
C THR A 362 3.41 -21.54 -8.81
N GLN A 363 4.34 -21.48 -7.87
CA GLN A 363 4.44 -20.39 -6.89
C GLN A 363 5.32 -19.28 -7.44
N SER A 364 4.82 -18.05 -7.38
CA SER A 364 5.61 -16.84 -7.58
C SER A 364 6.64 -16.68 -6.46
N LEU A 365 7.87 -16.32 -6.83
CA LEU A 365 8.99 -16.14 -5.90
C LEU A 365 9.58 -14.74 -6.04
N ASP A 366 10.33 -14.31 -5.04
CA ASP A 366 11.01 -13.02 -4.99
C ASP A 366 12.43 -13.09 -5.59
N GLU A 367 13.05 -11.92 -5.74
CA GLU A 367 14.35 -11.78 -6.41
C GLU A 367 15.48 -12.48 -5.67
N ALA A 368 15.49 -12.48 -4.33
CA ALA A 368 16.56 -13.11 -3.56
C ALA A 368 16.55 -14.63 -3.74
N THR A 369 15.38 -15.27 -3.61
CA THR A 369 15.18 -16.69 -3.92
C THR A 369 15.62 -17.02 -5.35
N PHE A 370 15.25 -16.21 -6.35
CA PHE A 370 15.68 -16.43 -7.73
C PHE A 370 17.20 -16.26 -7.92
N GLN A 371 17.83 -15.30 -7.26
CA GLN A 371 19.28 -15.08 -7.35
C GLN A 371 20.07 -16.23 -6.72
N ILE A 372 19.65 -16.70 -5.53
CA ILE A 372 20.26 -17.85 -4.84
C ILE A 372 20.14 -19.13 -5.70
N LEU A 373 18.95 -19.39 -6.25
CA LEU A 373 18.75 -20.50 -7.19
C LEU A 373 19.64 -20.35 -8.42
N GLY A 374 19.70 -19.16 -9.01
CA GLY A 374 20.47 -18.82 -10.20
C GLY A 374 21.97 -19.12 -10.05
N ASP A 375 22.58 -18.68 -8.95
CA ASP A 375 23.99 -18.94 -8.65
C ASP A 375 24.29 -20.45 -8.53
N GLU A 376 23.41 -21.22 -7.87
CA GLU A 376 23.56 -22.68 -7.70
C GLU A 376 23.38 -23.45 -9.04
N ILE A 377 22.50 -23.00 -9.95
CA ILE A 377 22.37 -23.57 -11.30
C ILE A 377 23.35 -22.95 -12.34
N GLY A 378 24.14 -21.95 -11.95
CA GLY A 378 25.09 -21.25 -12.81
C GLY A 378 24.45 -20.40 -13.92
N TRP A 379 23.24 -19.88 -13.70
CA TRP A 379 22.50 -18.95 -14.57
C TRP A 379 22.34 -17.59 -13.88
N LYS A 380 22.69 -16.50 -14.59
CA LYS A 380 22.47 -15.14 -14.08
C LYS A 380 21.02 -14.72 -14.31
N ILE A 381 20.17 -14.96 -13.33
CA ILE A 381 18.78 -14.48 -13.39
C ILE A 381 18.78 -12.97 -13.11
N ARG A 382 18.20 -12.19 -14.03
CA ARG A 382 17.92 -10.76 -13.87
C ARG A 382 16.41 -10.61 -13.87
N ILE A 383 15.85 -9.96 -12.85
CA ILE A 383 14.44 -9.55 -12.91
C ILE A 383 14.34 -8.27 -13.75
N VAL A 384 13.32 -8.24 -14.60
CA VAL A 384 13.01 -7.18 -15.57
C VAL A 384 12.24 -6.07 -14.84
N SER A 385 12.47 -4.81 -15.19
CA SER A 385 11.65 -3.71 -14.65
C SER A 385 10.22 -3.78 -15.21
N ALA A 386 9.24 -3.18 -14.53
CA ALA A 386 7.87 -3.14 -15.05
C ALA A 386 7.79 -2.44 -16.43
N GLU A 387 8.66 -1.46 -16.68
CA GLU A 387 8.80 -0.76 -17.96
C GLU A 387 9.42 -1.63 -19.06
N GLU A 388 10.52 -2.35 -18.75
CA GLU A 388 11.13 -3.30 -19.69
C GLU A 388 10.14 -4.45 -20.02
N GLU A 389 9.33 -4.91 -19.05
CA GLU A 389 8.30 -5.93 -19.25
C GLU A 389 7.13 -5.41 -20.10
N ASP A 390 6.68 -4.17 -19.89
CA ASP A 390 5.61 -3.58 -20.71
C ASP A 390 6.10 -3.29 -22.14
N LYS A 391 7.36 -2.88 -22.33
CA LYS A 391 7.99 -2.81 -23.66
C LYS A 391 8.04 -4.17 -24.37
N GLU A 392 8.52 -5.22 -23.70
CA GLU A 392 8.49 -6.59 -24.25
C GLU A 392 7.05 -7.04 -24.58
N LEU A 393 6.05 -6.57 -23.83
CA LEU A 393 4.64 -6.90 -24.01
C LEU A 393 4.01 -6.15 -25.19
N LEU A 394 4.29 -4.87 -25.37
CA LEU A 394 3.77 -4.04 -26.47
C LEU A 394 4.36 -4.47 -27.82
N GLN A 395 5.65 -4.82 -27.85
CA GLN A 395 6.30 -5.40 -29.03
C GLN A 395 5.71 -6.75 -29.48
N GLN A 396 5.00 -7.49 -28.60
CA GLN A 396 4.25 -8.70 -28.99
C GLN A 396 2.92 -8.41 -29.70
N PHE A 397 2.52 -7.13 -29.78
CA PHE A 397 1.29 -6.66 -30.40
C PHE A 397 1.58 -5.60 -31.48
N ASP A 398 2.79 -5.63 -32.05
CA ASP A 398 3.28 -4.71 -33.10
C ASP A 398 3.29 -3.21 -32.71
N ILE A 399 3.24 -2.89 -31.41
CA ILE A 399 3.37 -1.52 -30.87
C ILE A 399 4.80 -1.32 -30.38
N ASN A 400 5.62 -0.54 -31.09
CA ASN A 400 7.04 -0.38 -30.80
C ASN A 400 7.43 1.08 -30.52
N LEU A 401 7.26 1.48 -29.25
CA LEU A 401 7.50 2.83 -28.74
C LEU A 401 8.87 3.41 -29.13
N ASP A 402 9.90 2.57 -29.20
CA ASP A 402 11.27 3.02 -29.51
C ASP A 402 11.50 3.21 -31.02
N GLU A 403 10.85 2.44 -31.90
CA GLU A 403 10.90 2.69 -33.35
C GLU A 403 10.07 3.91 -33.72
N GLU A 404 8.87 4.05 -33.14
CA GLU A 404 8.01 5.22 -33.37
C GLU A 404 8.62 6.54 -32.89
N ARG A 405 9.41 6.52 -31.80
CA ARG A 405 10.10 7.73 -31.31
C ARG A 405 11.39 8.04 -32.09
N ASN A 406 12.08 7.03 -32.59
CA ASN A 406 13.27 7.23 -33.44
C ASN A 406 12.93 7.54 -34.91
N GLY A 407 11.69 7.26 -35.34
CA GLY A 407 11.16 7.60 -36.68
C GLY A 407 10.45 8.96 -36.75
N GLN A 408 10.58 9.82 -35.74
CA GLN A 408 10.02 11.18 -35.76
C GLN A 408 11.00 12.11 -36.49
N ASP A 409 10.81 12.26 -37.81
CA ASP A 409 11.45 13.37 -38.52
C ASP A 409 10.98 14.70 -37.93
N ASP A 410 11.91 15.64 -37.69
CA ASP A 410 11.67 16.96 -37.07
C ASP A 410 10.54 17.76 -37.76
N GLU A 411 10.30 17.50 -39.05
CA GLU A 411 9.25 18.13 -39.86
C GLU A 411 7.83 17.79 -39.40
N ASN A 412 7.62 16.68 -38.66
CA ASN A 412 6.31 16.25 -38.16
C ASN A 412 6.01 16.73 -36.72
N LEU A 413 6.97 17.43 -36.08
CA LEU A 413 6.86 17.88 -34.69
C LEU A 413 6.29 19.31 -34.63
N GLN A 414 5.03 19.42 -34.21
CA GLN A 414 4.31 20.71 -34.10
C GLN A 414 4.40 21.25 -32.66
N PRO A 415 4.48 22.58 -32.44
CA PRO A 415 4.43 23.16 -31.10
C PRO A 415 3.14 22.79 -30.35
N ARG A 416 3.26 22.44 -29.07
CA ARG A 416 2.11 22.09 -28.20
C ARG A 416 1.98 23.05 -27.01
N PRO A 417 0.77 23.21 -26.45
CA PRO A 417 0.57 23.95 -25.20
C PRO A 417 1.44 23.39 -24.05
N PRO A 418 2.07 24.21 -23.20
CA PRO A 418 2.66 23.73 -21.95
C PRO A 418 1.57 23.20 -21.00
N VAL A 419 1.89 22.10 -20.32
CA VAL A 419 1.11 21.56 -19.19
C VAL A 419 1.74 22.03 -17.89
N VAL A 420 0.95 22.65 -17.01
CA VAL A 420 1.45 23.46 -15.89
C VAL A 420 0.77 23.06 -14.57
N THR A 421 1.56 22.68 -13.56
CA THR A 421 1.04 22.30 -12.23
C THR A 421 1.11 23.47 -11.27
N VAL A 422 0.11 23.62 -10.38
CA VAL A 422 0.12 24.67 -9.34
C VAL A 422 0.37 24.08 -7.96
N MET A 423 1.54 24.40 -7.41
CA MET A 423 2.15 23.83 -6.23
C MET A 423 2.31 24.85 -5.08
N GLY A 424 2.64 24.36 -3.88
CA GLY A 424 2.72 25.17 -2.65
C GLY A 424 1.78 24.68 -1.53
N HIS A 425 1.90 25.32 -0.38
CA HIS A 425 1.19 25.04 0.88
C HIS A 425 -0.33 25.27 0.78
N VAL A 426 -1.05 24.78 1.80
CA VAL A 426 -2.45 25.15 2.09
C VAL A 426 -2.54 26.67 2.34
N ASP A 427 -3.69 27.28 2.05
CA ASP A 427 -4.02 28.70 2.24
C ASP A 427 -3.11 29.76 1.54
N HIS A 428 -2.06 29.33 0.84
CA HIS A 428 -1.29 30.17 -0.09
C HIS A 428 -2.11 30.61 -1.34
N GLY A 429 -3.37 30.17 -1.47
CA GLY A 429 -4.31 30.66 -2.48
C GLY A 429 -4.22 30.01 -3.85
N LYS A 430 -3.72 28.77 -3.95
CA LYS A 430 -3.59 28.01 -5.23
C LYS A 430 -4.92 27.89 -5.98
N THR A 431 -5.94 27.33 -5.34
CA THR A 431 -7.30 27.19 -5.89
C THR A 431 -7.88 28.54 -6.28
N ARG A 432 -7.56 29.60 -5.52
CA ARG A 432 -8.00 30.98 -5.80
C ARG A 432 -7.31 31.60 -7.03
N LEU A 433 -6.03 31.30 -7.27
CA LEU A 433 -5.33 31.69 -8.49
C LEU A 433 -5.96 31.02 -9.72
N LEU A 434 -6.21 29.70 -9.62
CA LEU A 434 -6.84 28.91 -10.68
C LEU A 434 -8.28 29.37 -10.95
N ASP A 435 -9.07 29.67 -9.91
CA ASP A 435 -10.40 30.28 -10.04
C ASP A 435 -10.36 31.62 -10.79
N THR A 436 -9.39 32.48 -10.48
CA THR A 436 -9.21 33.78 -11.16
C THR A 436 -8.81 33.60 -12.62
N ILE A 437 -7.95 32.63 -12.96
CA ILE A 437 -7.58 32.27 -14.35
C ILE A 437 -8.79 31.71 -15.10
N ARG A 438 -9.53 30.76 -14.51
CA ARG A 438 -10.76 30.16 -15.07
C ARG A 438 -11.92 31.17 -15.17
N LYS A 439 -11.87 32.29 -14.45
CA LYS A 439 -12.98 33.22 -14.20
C LYS A 439 -14.18 32.53 -13.51
N THR A 440 -13.89 31.53 -12.66
CA THR A 440 -14.85 30.73 -11.89
C THR A 440 -14.79 31.01 -10.38
N ASN A 441 -15.61 30.30 -9.61
CA ASN A 441 -15.52 30.22 -8.15
C ASN A 441 -15.86 28.79 -7.69
N THR A 442 -14.88 27.89 -7.76
CA THR A 442 -14.93 26.52 -7.25
C THR A 442 -14.68 26.47 -5.75
N THR A 443 -13.91 27.43 -5.22
CA THR A 443 -13.55 27.55 -3.79
C THR A 443 -14.78 27.52 -2.85
N THR A 444 -15.94 28.02 -3.30
CA THR A 444 -17.20 28.00 -2.52
C THR A 444 -18.07 26.74 -2.68
N GLN A 445 -17.66 25.79 -3.54
CA GLN A 445 -18.43 24.59 -3.88
C GLN A 445 -17.78 23.28 -3.37
N GLU A 446 -16.49 23.30 -3.04
CA GLU A 446 -15.77 22.12 -2.55
C GLU A 446 -15.94 21.91 -1.04
N ALA A 447 -16.10 20.64 -0.63
CA ALA A 447 -16.29 20.27 0.76
C ALA A 447 -15.03 20.58 1.59
N GLY A 448 -15.19 21.36 2.66
CA GLY A 448 -14.07 21.84 3.48
C GLY A 448 -13.30 23.02 2.89
N GLY A 449 -13.68 23.54 1.71
CA GLY A 449 -13.00 24.68 1.07
C GLY A 449 -11.61 24.36 0.50
N ILE A 450 -11.28 23.08 0.33
CA ILE A 450 -9.97 22.59 -0.12
C ILE A 450 -10.06 21.71 -1.37
N THR A 451 -9.13 21.91 -2.31
CA THR A 451 -8.91 21.00 -3.44
C THR A 451 -8.52 19.61 -2.91
N GLN A 452 -9.30 18.56 -3.22
CA GLN A 452 -9.07 17.17 -2.79
C GLN A 452 -8.99 16.16 -3.97
N ARG A 453 -8.93 16.67 -5.20
CA ARG A 453 -8.94 15.94 -6.49
C ARG A 453 -8.08 16.70 -7.51
N ILE A 454 -7.68 16.07 -8.62
CA ILE A 454 -6.80 16.71 -9.62
C ILE A 454 -7.64 17.27 -10.77
N GLY A 455 -7.90 18.57 -10.73
CA GLY A 455 -8.60 19.28 -11.80
C GLY A 455 -7.70 19.57 -12.99
N ALA A 456 -8.09 19.17 -14.20
CA ALA A 456 -7.40 19.51 -15.44
C ALA A 456 -8.29 20.39 -16.32
N TYR A 457 -7.74 21.48 -16.88
CA TYR A 457 -8.45 22.41 -17.77
C TYR A 457 -7.46 23.19 -18.65
N GLN A 458 -7.95 23.89 -19.67
CA GLN A 458 -7.15 24.69 -20.59
C GLN A 458 -7.57 26.17 -20.55
N ALA A 459 -6.58 27.05 -20.37
CA ALA A 459 -6.74 28.49 -20.50
C ALA A 459 -6.18 28.97 -21.86
N THR A 460 -6.70 30.08 -22.37
CA THR A 460 -6.14 30.78 -23.55
C THR A 460 -5.63 32.15 -23.10
N VAL A 461 -4.45 32.52 -23.57
CA VAL A 461 -3.66 33.68 -23.15
C VAL A 461 -3.08 34.32 -24.41
N THR A 462 -3.39 35.60 -24.64
CA THR A 462 -2.89 36.34 -25.79
C THR A 462 -1.49 36.88 -25.47
N LEU A 463 -0.44 36.30 -26.07
CA LEU A 463 0.95 36.74 -25.94
C LEU A 463 1.40 37.31 -27.29
N ASP A 464 2.01 38.50 -27.31
CA ASP A 464 2.46 39.23 -28.52
C ASP A 464 1.39 39.42 -29.63
N GLY A 465 0.12 39.19 -29.31
CA GLY A 465 -1.00 39.25 -30.26
C GLY A 465 -1.48 37.88 -30.78
N GLU A 466 -0.83 36.78 -30.38
CA GLU A 466 -1.25 35.40 -30.69
C GLU A 466 -1.91 34.72 -29.49
N ASP A 467 -3.03 34.04 -29.72
CA ASP A 467 -3.77 33.29 -28.69
C ASP A 467 -3.10 31.93 -28.43
N ARG A 468 -2.20 31.89 -27.45
CA ARG A 468 -1.55 30.65 -26.99
C ARG A 468 -2.40 29.99 -25.90
N LYS A 469 -2.23 28.67 -25.74
CA LYS A 469 -2.97 27.85 -24.77
C LYS A 469 -2.03 27.38 -23.67
N ILE A 470 -2.56 27.25 -22.46
CA ILE A 470 -1.87 26.66 -21.30
C ILE A 470 -2.82 25.63 -20.67
N THR A 471 -2.37 24.40 -20.47
CA THR A 471 -3.15 23.36 -19.78
C THR A 471 -2.74 23.30 -18.31
N PHE A 472 -3.68 23.49 -17.39
CA PHE A 472 -3.41 23.56 -15.95
C PHE A 472 -3.83 22.30 -15.22
N LEU A 473 -2.95 21.80 -14.34
CA LEU A 473 -3.24 20.75 -13.35
C LEU A 473 -3.30 21.34 -11.93
N ASP A 474 -4.48 21.26 -11.33
CA ASP A 474 -4.81 21.71 -9.98
C ASP A 474 -4.46 20.60 -8.97
N THR A 475 -3.37 20.76 -8.20
CA THR A 475 -2.93 19.73 -7.23
C THR A 475 -3.32 20.10 -5.79
N PRO A 476 -3.89 19.18 -4.99
CA PRO A 476 -4.12 19.41 -3.56
C PRO A 476 -2.86 19.85 -2.80
N GLY A 477 -3.00 20.81 -1.89
CA GLY A 477 -1.87 21.36 -1.11
C GLY A 477 -1.47 20.55 0.13
N HIS A 478 -2.38 19.74 0.66
CA HIS A 478 -2.19 19.00 1.91
C HIS A 478 -1.30 17.76 1.75
N GLU A 479 -0.44 17.53 2.75
CA GLU A 479 0.42 16.36 2.95
C GLU A 479 -0.21 14.97 2.68
N ALA A 480 -1.51 14.77 2.98
CA ALA A 480 -2.20 13.51 2.65
C ALA A 480 -2.17 13.18 1.13
N PHE A 481 -1.99 14.21 0.30
CA PHE A 481 -1.97 14.14 -1.15
C PHE A 481 -0.55 14.28 -1.75
N THR A 482 0.51 13.98 -0.99
CA THR A 482 1.91 13.90 -1.50
C THR A 482 2.00 13.10 -2.80
N ALA A 483 1.38 11.92 -2.89
CA ALA A 483 1.38 11.10 -4.11
C ALA A 483 0.69 11.78 -5.32
N MET A 484 -0.33 12.62 -5.07
CA MET A 484 -0.96 13.42 -6.13
C MET A 484 -0.05 14.56 -6.60
N ARG A 485 0.72 15.18 -5.70
CA ARG A 485 1.67 16.25 -6.06
C ARG A 485 2.87 15.71 -6.83
N ALA A 486 3.41 14.55 -6.47
CA ALA A 486 4.47 13.86 -7.24
C ALA A 486 4.01 13.57 -8.68
N ARG A 487 2.87 12.88 -8.85
CA ARG A 487 2.25 12.65 -10.18
C ARG A 487 1.93 13.95 -10.92
N GLY A 488 1.54 14.99 -10.17
CA GLY A 488 1.30 16.32 -10.70
C GLY A 488 2.56 16.93 -11.34
N ALA A 489 3.75 16.71 -10.76
CA ALA A 489 5.02 17.12 -11.38
C ALA A 489 5.37 16.26 -12.60
N GLU A 490 5.31 14.93 -12.46
CA GLU A 490 5.65 13.95 -13.51
C GLU A 490 4.86 14.11 -14.82
N LEU A 491 3.68 14.74 -14.76
CA LEU A 491 2.80 14.97 -15.92
C LEU A 491 2.88 16.40 -16.49
N THR A 492 3.78 17.25 -16.00
CA THR A 492 3.85 18.67 -16.39
C THR A 492 5.20 19.11 -16.92
N ASP A 493 5.13 20.09 -17.83
CA ASP A 493 6.27 20.75 -18.43
C ASP A 493 6.84 21.86 -17.53
N VAL A 494 5.98 22.58 -16.78
CA VAL A 494 6.37 23.69 -15.88
C VAL A 494 5.58 23.64 -14.56
N ALA A 495 6.19 24.07 -13.46
CA ALA A 495 5.53 24.14 -12.15
C ALA A 495 5.44 25.59 -11.63
N ILE A 496 4.23 26.04 -11.28
CA ILE A 496 4.03 27.31 -10.56
C ILE A 496 4.10 27.04 -9.06
N LEU A 497 5.09 27.60 -8.37
CA LEU A 497 5.21 27.53 -6.92
C LEU A 497 4.55 28.76 -6.27
N VAL A 498 3.40 28.57 -5.65
CA VAL A 498 2.65 29.66 -4.98
C VAL A 498 3.12 29.82 -3.53
N VAL A 499 3.71 30.97 -3.21
CA VAL A 499 4.21 31.30 -1.87
C VAL A 499 3.57 32.60 -1.39
N ALA A 500 2.94 32.60 -0.21
CA ALA A 500 2.29 33.79 0.30
C ALA A 500 3.31 34.77 0.92
N ALA A 501 3.14 36.07 0.65
CA ALA A 501 4.07 37.13 1.05
C ALA A 501 4.03 37.49 2.55
N ASP A 502 2.96 37.15 3.25
CA ASP A 502 2.81 37.23 4.70
C ASP A 502 3.49 36.03 5.39
N ASP A 503 3.12 34.81 4.99
CA ASP A 503 3.60 33.55 5.59
C ASP A 503 5.08 33.28 5.28
N GLY A 504 5.44 33.22 3.99
CA GLY A 504 6.74 32.80 3.49
C GLY A 504 6.84 31.30 3.18
N VAL A 505 8.08 30.77 3.21
CA VAL A 505 8.33 29.35 2.89
C VAL A 505 7.94 28.45 4.07
N MET A 506 7.02 27.51 3.81
CA MET A 506 6.47 26.54 4.77
C MET A 506 6.89 25.09 4.40
N PRO A 507 6.80 24.09 5.29
CA PRO A 507 7.25 22.72 5.02
C PRO A 507 6.64 22.08 3.76
N GLN A 508 5.36 22.31 3.47
CA GLN A 508 4.71 21.81 2.24
C GLN A 508 5.17 22.55 0.97
N THR A 509 5.69 23.78 1.10
CA THR A 509 6.38 24.49 0.01
C THR A 509 7.72 23.83 -0.28
N VAL A 510 8.51 23.47 0.75
CA VAL A 510 9.77 22.73 0.59
C VAL A 510 9.52 21.36 -0.04
N GLU A 511 8.49 20.65 0.41
CA GLU A 511 8.08 19.37 -0.19
C GLU A 511 7.71 19.53 -1.68
N ALA A 512 7.01 20.60 -2.04
CA ALA A 512 6.66 20.89 -3.42
C ALA A 512 7.87 21.23 -4.31
N ILE A 513 8.85 21.98 -3.78
CA ILE A 513 10.13 22.22 -4.45
C ILE A 513 10.85 20.89 -4.72
N ASN A 514 10.90 20.00 -3.71
CA ASN A 514 11.52 18.68 -3.85
C ASN A 514 10.85 17.82 -4.94
N HIS A 515 9.51 17.83 -5.03
CA HIS A 515 8.79 17.10 -6.09
C HIS A 515 9.10 17.63 -7.50
N ALA A 516 9.08 18.95 -7.69
CA ALA A 516 9.39 19.56 -8.98
C ALA A 516 10.86 19.37 -9.38
N GLN A 517 11.80 19.52 -8.44
CA GLN A 517 13.23 19.25 -8.68
C GLN A 517 13.51 17.77 -8.99
N ALA A 518 12.83 16.84 -8.32
CA ALA A 518 12.95 15.40 -8.58
C ALA A 518 12.37 14.96 -9.93
N ALA A 519 11.32 15.66 -10.40
CA ALA A 519 10.77 15.49 -11.75
C ALA A 519 11.53 16.27 -12.83
N HIS A 520 12.54 17.06 -12.47
CA HIS A 520 13.30 17.96 -13.35
C HIS A 520 12.44 19.01 -14.09
N VAL A 521 11.39 19.51 -13.43
CA VAL A 521 10.45 20.49 -13.98
C VAL A 521 10.87 21.93 -13.62
N PRO A 522 11.05 22.84 -14.60
CA PRO A 522 11.29 24.27 -14.35
C PRO A 522 10.22 24.91 -13.45
N ILE A 523 10.65 25.79 -12.55
CA ILE A 523 9.78 26.40 -11.52
C ILE A 523 9.63 27.91 -11.77
N VAL A 524 8.39 28.38 -11.84
CA VAL A 524 8.03 29.82 -11.82
C VAL A 524 7.43 30.14 -10.45
N VAL A 525 7.95 31.15 -9.75
CA VAL A 525 7.50 31.49 -8.39
C VAL A 525 6.43 32.57 -8.45
N ALA A 526 5.24 32.25 -7.94
CA ALA A 526 4.12 33.18 -7.79
C ALA A 526 4.02 33.66 -6.34
N VAL A 527 4.51 34.87 -6.06
CA VAL A 527 4.48 35.46 -4.71
C VAL A 527 3.11 36.11 -4.49
N ASN A 528 2.25 35.46 -3.71
CA ASN A 528 0.82 35.78 -3.59
C ASN A 528 0.48 36.60 -2.33
N LYS A 529 -0.76 37.09 -2.26
CA LYS A 529 -1.31 37.93 -1.19
C LYS A 529 -0.67 39.32 -1.04
N ILE A 530 -0.14 39.92 -2.11
CA ILE A 530 0.42 41.29 -2.07
C ILE A 530 -0.61 42.39 -1.70
N ASP A 531 -1.90 42.06 -1.64
CA ASP A 531 -2.98 42.93 -1.15
C ASP A 531 -3.19 42.91 0.37
N VAL A 532 -2.37 42.17 1.12
CA VAL A 532 -2.48 42.03 2.59
C VAL A 532 -1.48 42.93 3.32
N GLU A 533 -1.96 43.63 4.36
CA GLU A 533 -1.11 44.44 5.24
C GLU A 533 -0.06 43.55 5.94
N GLY A 534 1.21 43.81 5.68
CA GLY A 534 2.34 43.01 6.19
C GLY A 534 2.99 42.06 5.17
N ALA A 535 2.48 41.98 3.95
CA ALA A 535 3.11 41.24 2.85
C ALA A 535 4.55 41.74 2.58
N ASN A 536 5.51 40.82 2.49
CA ASN A 536 6.92 41.10 2.20
C ASN A 536 7.48 40.13 1.13
N PRO A 537 7.44 40.51 -0.16
CA PRO A 537 7.98 39.70 -1.26
C PRO A 537 9.52 39.53 -1.26
N GLU A 538 10.27 40.46 -0.67
CA GLU A 538 11.74 40.37 -0.56
C GLU A 538 12.15 39.23 0.39
N LYS A 539 11.46 39.10 1.53
CA LYS A 539 11.61 37.97 2.47
C LYS A 539 11.41 36.63 1.74
N VAL A 540 10.41 36.52 0.86
CA VAL A 540 10.12 35.30 0.10
C VAL A 540 11.24 34.95 -0.88
N ARG A 541 11.73 35.92 -1.65
CA ARG A 541 12.90 35.76 -2.54
C ARG A 541 14.14 35.28 -1.76
N GLY A 542 14.41 35.91 -0.61
CA GLY A 542 15.53 35.55 0.27
C GLY A 542 15.43 34.13 0.83
N GLN A 543 14.24 33.70 1.29
CA GLN A 543 14.02 32.34 1.78
C GLN A 543 14.15 31.28 0.67
N LEU A 544 13.62 31.54 -0.53
CA LEU A 544 13.68 30.57 -1.63
C LEU A 544 15.09 30.38 -2.22
N THR A 545 15.94 31.39 -2.07
CA THR A 545 17.38 31.30 -2.39
C THR A 545 18.08 30.18 -1.60
N GLU A 546 17.64 29.87 -0.37
CA GLU A 546 18.20 28.77 0.44
C GLU A 546 17.90 27.38 -0.14
N PHE A 547 16.86 27.27 -0.99
CA PHE A 547 16.43 26.04 -1.67
C PHE A 547 16.92 25.97 -3.14
N GLY A 548 17.83 26.88 -3.52
CA GLY A 548 18.41 26.95 -4.85
C GLY A 548 17.57 27.72 -5.88
N LEU A 549 16.43 28.31 -5.49
CA LEU A 549 15.58 29.08 -6.39
C LEU A 549 15.94 30.57 -6.30
N VAL A 550 16.72 31.05 -7.27
CA VAL A 550 17.33 32.39 -7.27
C VAL A 550 16.65 33.28 -8.31
N SER A 551 16.18 34.46 -7.91
CA SER A 551 15.55 35.44 -8.81
C SER A 551 16.52 35.92 -9.89
N GLU A 552 16.03 36.12 -11.12
CA GLU A 552 16.73 36.82 -12.20
C GLU A 552 17.31 38.18 -11.75
N GLU A 553 16.59 38.89 -10.87
CA GLU A 553 17.01 40.17 -10.27
C GLU A 553 18.35 40.06 -9.50
N TYR A 554 18.69 38.86 -9.04
CA TYR A 554 19.94 38.52 -8.35
C TYR A 554 20.91 37.69 -9.22
N GLY A 555 20.62 37.55 -10.52
CA GLY A 555 21.43 36.78 -11.47
C GLY A 555 21.16 35.27 -11.46
N GLY A 556 19.98 34.85 -11.00
CA GLY A 556 19.50 33.47 -11.09
C GLY A 556 18.74 33.17 -12.38
N ASP A 557 18.12 31.99 -12.39
CA ASP A 557 17.34 31.39 -13.49
C ASP A 557 15.81 31.40 -13.23
N THR A 558 15.41 31.59 -11.97
CA THR A 558 14.03 31.41 -11.54
C THR A 558 13.26 32.71 -11.71
N MET A 559 12.19 32.72 -12.52
CA MET A 559 11.30 33.89 -12.61
C MET A 559 10.40 34.01 -11.38
N PHE A 560 10.35 35.22 -10.80
CA PHE A 560 9.49 35.59 -9.67
C PHE A 560 8.43 36.62 -10.11
N VAL A 561 7.15 36.33 -9.88
CA VAL A 561 6.04 37.24 -10.20
C VAL A 561 5.22 37.53 -8.95
N ASP A 562 5.18 38.80 -8.54
CA ASP A 562 4.41 39.29 -7.40
C ASP A 562 2.94 39.50 -7.81
N ILE A 563 2.01 38.71 -7.25
CA ILE A 563 0.59 38.64 -7.65
C ILE A 563 -0.39 38.85 -6.49
N SER A 564 -1.62 39.25 -6.83
CA SER A 564 -2.79 39.02 -5.97
C SER A 564 -3.81 38.15 -6.69
N ALA A 565 -3.86 36.87 -6.33
CA ALA A 565 -4.90 35.95 -6.80
C ALA A 565 -6.33 36.35 -6.36
N LYS A 566 -6.45 37.25 -5.37
CA LYS A 566 -7.73 37.77 -4.88
C LYS A 566 -8.28 38.89 -5.73
N LEU A 567 -7.42 39.82 -6.17
CA LEU A 567 -7.76 41.00 -6.98
C LEU A 567 -7.55 40.79 -8.49
N GLY A 568 -6.78 39.79 -8.90
CA GLY A 568 -6.33 39.58 -10.30
C GLY A 568 -5.03 40.31 -10.67
N THR A 569 -4.42 41.05 -9.74
CA THR A 569 -3.23 41.85 -10.00
C THR A 569 -2.04 40.98 -10.45
N ASN A 570 -1.44 41.35 -11.58
CA ASN A 570 -0.30 40.68 -12.24
C ASN A 570 -0.53 39.20 -12.62
N VAL A 571 -1.77 38.69 -12.60
CA VAL A 571 -2.04 37.30 -13.01
C VAL A 571 -1.68 37.08 -14.49
N ASP A 572 -1.97 38.05 -15.36
CA ASP A 572 -1.61 37.97 -16.78
C ASP A 572 -0.09 37.83 -16.99
N LYS A 573 0.72 38.60 -16.23
CA LYS A 573 2.19 38.51 -16.25
C LYS A 573 2.74 37.18 -15.77
N LEU A 574 2.04 36.50 -14.85
CA LEU A 574 2.42 35.14 -14.44
C LEU A 574 2.19 34.14 -15.60
N LEU A 575 1.16 34.36 -16.41
CA LEU A 575 0.89 33.53 -17.60
C LEU A 575 1.90 33.83 -18.73
N GLU A 576 2.27 35.11 -18.91
CA GLU A 576 3.38 35.53 -19.78
C GLU A 576 4.70 34.88 -19.37
N ALA A 577 5.09 34.97 -18.09
CA ALA A 577 6.30 34.35 -17.55
C ALA A 577 6.33 32.82 -17.72
N VAL A 578 5.20 32.14 -17.49
CA VAL A 578 5.10 30.68 -17.69
C VAL A 578 5.27 30.28 -19.15
N LEU A 579 4.77 31.08 -20.10
CA LEU A 579 5.02 30.86 -21.54
C LEU A 579 6.49 31.14 -21.90
N LEU A 580 7.12 32.15 -21.30
CA LEU A 580 8.53 32.49 -21.54
C LEU A 580 9.49 31.41 -20.99
N THR A 581 9.27 30.87 -19.77
CA THR A 581 9.99 29.69 -19.28
C THR A 581 9.80 28.50 -20.21
N ALA A 582 8.56 28.24 -20.65
CA ALA A 582 8.24 27.13 -21.54
C ALA A 582 8.93 27.22 -22.90
N ASP A 583 9.14 28.43 -23.45
CA ASP A 583 9.84 28.62 -24.73
C ASP A 583 11.37 28.71 -24.59
N ALA A 584 11.89 29.11 -23.42
CA ALA A 584 13.31 29.30 -23.17
C ALA A 584 14.03 28.01 -22.76
N ASP A 585 13.41 27.22 -21.87
CA ASP A 585 14.04 26.03 -21.28
C ASP A 585 13.66 24.72 -22.02
N LEU A 586 12.55 24.70 -22.77
CA LEU A 586 11.92 23.47 -23.25
C LEU A 586 11.53 23.52 -24.74
N ASP A 587 11.91 22.48 -25.49
CA ASP A 587 11.43 22.29 -26.87
C ASP A 587 10.06 21.58 -26.87
N LEU A 588 8.99 22.33 -26.57
CA LEU A 588 7.64 21.80 -26.42
C LEU A 588 6.94 21.51 -27.76
N ARG A 589 7.40 20.44 -28.44
CA ARG A 589 6.76 19.89 -29.64
C ARG A 589 6.18 18.50 -29.43
N ALA A 590 5.22 18.12 -30.27
CA ALA A 590 4.69 16.77 -30.41
C ALA A 590 4.15 16.52 -31.82
N ASN A 591 4.09 15.25 -32.23
CA ASN A 591 3.43 14.82 -33.45
C ASN A 591 1.93 14.58 -33.15
N PRO A 592 0.98 15.27 -33.81
CA PRO A 592 -0.46 15.05 -33.62
C PRO A 592 -1.04 13.94 -34.51
N ASP A 593 -0.34 13.53 -35.57
CA ASP A 593 -0.82 12.60 -36.62
C ASP A 593 -0.60 11.11 -36.26
N MET A 594 -0.03 10.83 -35.08
CA MET A 594 0.18 9.47 -34.57
C MET A 594 -0.93 8.99 -33.61
N ASP A 595 -0.94 7.68 -33.31
CA ASP A 595 -1.86 7.09 -32.33
C ASP A 595 -1.70 7.73 -30.94
N ALA A 596 -2.82 8.05 -30.30
CA ALA A 596 -2.81 8.86 -29.08
C ALA A 596 -2.23 8.14 -27.86
N ARG A 597 -1.39 8.87 -27.11
CA ARG A 597 -0.75 8.43 -25.87
C ARG A 597 -0.76 9.53 -24.81
N GLY A 598 -0.71 9.13 -23.56
CA GLY A 598 -0.60 10.06 -22.43
C GLY A 598 -0.86 9.38 -21.10
N ALA A 599 -1.40 10.13 -20.13
CA ALA A 599 -1.59 9.66 -18.77
C ALA A 599 -3.02 9.86 -18.24
N THR A 600 -3.44 8.98 -17.33
CA THR A 600 -4.67 9.13 -16.56
C THR A 600 -4.43 10.11 -15.41
N VAL A 601 -5.02 11.30 -15.47
CA VAL A 601 -4.91 12.32 -14.41
C VAL A 601 -5.76 11.90 -13.22
N GLU A 602 -7.03 11.59 -13.45
CA GLU A 602 -7.95 11.11 -12.41
C GLU A 602 -9.06 10.23 -13.02
N ALA A 603 -9.52 9.22 -12.29
CA ALA A 603 -10.58 8.33 -12.76
C ALA A 603 -11.61 8.01 -11.66
N ARG A 604 -12.89 7.91 -12.06
CA ARG A 604 -14.04 7.74 -11.15
C ARG A 604 -15.14 6.85 -11.74
N LEU A 605 -16.08 6.43 -10.90
CA LEU A 605 -17.25 5.65 -11.30
C LEU A 605 -18.54 6.48 -11.23
N ASP A 606 -19.12 6.81 -12.39
CA ASP A 606 -20.27 7.72 -12.51
C ASP A 606 -21.58 6.96 -12.79
N LYS A 607 -22.67 7.40 -12.17
CA LYS A 607 -23.97 6.70 -12.13
C LYS A 607 -24.73 6.83 -13.44
N GLY A 608 -24.47 5.90 -14.36
CA GLY A 608 -25.11 5.77 -15.67
C GLY A 608 -24.16 6.04 -16.84
N ARG A 609 -23.07 6.79 -16.61
CA ARG A 609 -21.95 6.95 -17.55
C ARG A 609 -20.94 5.80 -17.47
N GLY A 610 -20.82 5.15 -16.31
CA GLY A 610 -19.91 4.01 -16.09
C GLY A 610 -18.55 4.46 -15.54
N ALA A 611 -17.48 3.74 -15.88
CA ALA A 611 -16.13 4.20 -15.60
C ALA A 611 -15.79 5.38 -16.53
N VAL A 612 -15.33 6.48 -15.94
CA VAL A 612 -14.89 7.69 -16.65
C VAL A 612 -13.52 8.11 -16.15
N ALA A 613 -12.64 8.51 -17.08
CA ALA A 613 -11.27 8.90 -16.78
C ALA A 613 -10.97 10.26 -17.42
N THR A 614 -10.51 11.21 -16.62
CA THR A 614 -9.85 12.42 -17.10
C THR A 614 -8.43 12.03 -17.49
N VAL A 615 -8.12 12.07 -18.77
CA VAL A 615 -6.78 11.77 -19.31
C VAL A 615 -6.18 13.04 -19.92
N LEU A 616 -4.85 13.10 -19.95
CA LEU A 616 -4.07 14.15 -20.58
C LEU A 616 -3.35 13.55 -21.79
N VAL A 617 -3.69 13.99 -23.00
CA VAL A 617 -3.01 13.56 -24.23
C VAL A 617 -1.63 14.21 -24.25
N GLN A 618 -0.56 13.42 -24.44
CA GLN A 618 0.83 13.90 -24.54
C GLN A 618 1.35 13.83 -25.98
N GLN A 619 0.94 12.81 -26.75
CA GLN A 619 1.31 12.60 -28.15
C GLN A 619 0.10 12.07 -28.94
N GLY A 620 0.07 12.34 -30.25
CA GLY A 620 -1.02 11.92 -31.13
C GLY A 620 -2.35 12.66 -30.89
N THR A 621 -3.40 12.23 -31.58
CA THR A 621 -4.76 12.79 -31.44
C THR A 621 -5.76 11.68 -31.12
N LEU A 622 -6.42 11.77 -29.96
CA LEU A 622 -7.41 10.80 -29.49
C LEU A 622 -8.78 11.13 -30.11
N HIS A 623 -9.51 10.14 -30.59
CA HIS A 623 -10.80 10.31 -31.28
C HIS A 623 -11.94 9.52 -30.63
N VAL A 624 -13.18 10.00 -30.84
CA VAL A 624 -14.38 9.23 -30.45
C VAL A 624 -14.51 8.00 -31.36
N GLY A 625 -14.32 6.83 -30.76
CA GLY A 625 -14.34 5.54 -31.43
C GLY A 625 -13.09 4.69 -31.20
N ASP A 626 -12.01 5.26 -30.68
CA ASP A 626 -10.73 4.57 -30.52
C ASP A 626 -10.77 3.45 -29.48
N ALA A 627 -9.97 2.39 -29.69
CA ALA A 627 -9.76 1.33 -28.70
C ALA A 627 -8.61 1.75 -27.78
N ILE A 628 -8.92 2.01 -26.50
CA ILE A 628 -7.99 2.59 -25.53
C ILE A 628 -7.67 1.59 -24.41
N VAL A 629 -6.40 1.55 -24.00
CA VAL A 629 -5.93 0.87 -22.79
C VAL A 629 -5.31 1.90 -21.86
N ALA A 630 -5.73 1.91 -20.59
CA ALA A 630 -5.16 2.75 -19.53
C ALA A 630 -4.80 1.84 -18.35
N GLY A 631 -3.51 1.57 -18.15
CA GLY A 631 -3.04 0.58 -17.18
C GLY A 631 -3.68 -0.79 -17.38
N SER A 632 -4.51 -1.21 -16.42
CA SER A 632 -5.31 -2.46 -16.46
C SER A 632 -6.76 -2.29 -16.95
N ALA A 633 -7.22 -1.04 -17.14
CA ALA A 633 -8.51 -0.75 -17.77
C ALA A 633 -8.38 -0.74 -19.29
N TYR A 634 -9.43 -1.18 -19.98
CA TYR A 634 -9.54 -1.05 -21.43
C TYR A 634 -10.98 -0.75 -21.85
N GLY A 635 -11.16 -0.22 -23.05
CA GLY A 635 -12.48 -0.02 -23.64
C GLY A 635 -12.41 0.60 -25.03
N ARG A 636 -13.57 1.04 -25.51
CA ARG A 636 -13.68 1.89 -26.70
C ARG A 636 -14.21 3.24 -26.28
N VAL A 637 -13.60 4.33 -26.75
CA VAL A 637 -14.06 5.70 -26.50
C VAL A 637 -15.47 5.86 -27.08
N ARG A 638 -16.47 6.05 -26.22
CA ARG A 638 -17.89 6.23 -26.62
C ARG A 638 -18.28 7.68 -26.75
N ALA A 639 -17.62 8.53 -25.96
CA ALA A 639 -17.74 9.97 -25.96
C ALA A 639 -16.51 10.53 -25.25
N MET A 640 -16.11 11.74 -25.65
CA MET A 640 -15.16 12.57 -24.95
C MET A 640 -15.87 13.86 -24.53
N LEU A 641 -15.52 14.37 -23.34
CA LEU A 641 -16.01 15.65 -22.85
C LEU A 641 -14.84 16.58 -22.50
N ASP A 642 -15.02 17.88 -22.74
CA ASP A 642 -14.14 18.94 -22.23
C ASP A 642 -14.35 19.14 -20.70
N GLU A 643 -13.56 20.03 -20.09
CA GLU A 643 -13.68 20.42 -18.69
C GLU A 643 -15.04 21.05 -18.32
N ASN A 644 -15.77 21.59 -19.32
CA ASN A 644 -17.08 22.20 -19.17
C ASN A 644 -18.23 21.18 -19.32
N GLY A 645 -17.94 19.93 -19.72
CA GLY A 645 -18.91 18.88 -19.99
C GLY A 645 -19.57 18.93 -21.37
N GLN A 646 -19.03 19.73 -22.30
CA GLN A 646 -19.38 19.76 -23.71
C GLN A 646 -18.78 18.56 -24.45
N GLN A 647 -19.38 18.13 -25.56
CA GLN A 647 -18.86 17.02 -26.37
C GLN A 647 -17.73 17.45 -27.30
N MET A 648 -16.73 16.59 -27.45
CA MET A 648 -15.56 16.80 -28.30
C MET A 648 -15.30 15.54 -29.13
N ASP A 649 -15.02 15.69 -30.44
CA ASP A 649 -14.82 14.56 -31.35
C ASP A 649 -13.36 14.09 -31.43
N ALA A 650 -12.40 15.01 -31.23
CA ALA A 650 -10.95 14.78 -31.30
C ALA A 650 -10.21 15.62 -30.24
N ALA A 651 -9.18 15.06 -29.60
CA ALA A 651 -8.35 15.72 -28.59
C ALA A 651 -6.86 15.56 -28.92
N GLY A 652 -6.19 16.66 -29.25
CA GLY A 652 -4.76 16.69 -29.63
C GLY A 652 -3.80 16.83 -28.42
N PRO A 653 -2.48 16.94 -28.67
CA PRO A 653 -1.46 17.02 -27.62
C PRO A 653 -1.70 18.14 -26.60
N SER A 654 -1.29 17.87 -25.36
CA SER A 654 -1.55 18.68 -24.15
C SER A 654 -3.02 18.95 -23.82
N THR A 655 -3.99 18.34 -24.51
CA THR A 655 -5.43 18.57 -24.22
C THR A 655 -5.91 17.64 -23.09
N PRO A 656 -6.52 18.16 -22.01
CA PRO A 656 -7.19 17.36 -21.01
C PRO A 656 -8.58 16.95 -21.50
N VAL A 657 -8.97 15.69 -21.29
CA VAL A 657 -10.24 15.16 -21.80
C VAL A 657 -10.84 14.10 -20.91
N GLN A 658 -12.14 14.18 -20.63
CA GLN A 658 -12.88 13.14 -19.91
C GLN A 658 -13.38 12.07 -20.89
N VAL A 659 -12.74 10.91 -20.87
CA VAL A 659 -13.06 9.74 -21.70
C VAL A 659 -14.13 8.88 -21.01
N LEU A 660 -15.17 8.51 -21.78
CA LEU A 660 -16.22 7.58 -21.37
C LEU A 660 -16.15 6.30 -22.21
N GLY A 661 -16.29 5.14 -21.56
CA GLY A 661 -16.42 3.84 -22.27
C GLY A 661 -15.50 2.71 -21.81
N LEU A 662 -14.62 2.99 -20.84
CA LEU A 662 -13.78 1.98 -20.19
C LEU A 662 -14.62 0.92 -19.46
N THR A 663 -14.08 -0.30 -19.36
CA THR A 663 -14.72 -1.45 -18.69
C THR A 663 -14.56 -1.40 -17.16
N SER A 664 -13.48 -0.80 -16.68
CA SER A 664 -13.13 -0.59 -15.27
C SER A 664 -12.57 0.82 -15.08
N VAL A 665 -12.44 1.25 -13.82
CA VAL A 665 -11.77 2.52 -13.47
C VAL A 665 -10.25 2.28 -13.46
N PRO A 666 -9.45 2.97 -14.28
CA PRO A 666 -7.98 2.91 -14.21
C PRO A 666 -7.44 3.59 -12.95
N THR A 667 -6.17 3.34 -12.64
CA THR A 667 -5.45 4.01 -11.55
C THR A 667 -5.12 5.45 -11.97
N ALA A 668 -5.10 6.39 -11.01
CA ALA A 668 -4.49 7.70 -11.27
C ALA A 668 -2.98 7.52 -11.51
N GLY A 669 -2.45 8.15 -12.55
CA GLY A 669 -1.08 7.93 -13.06
C GLY A 669 -0.93 6.78 -14.07
N ASP A 670 -1.96 5.94 -14.32
CA ASP A 670 -1.86 4.88 -15.33
C ASP A 670 -1.67 5.50 -16.74
N LEU A 671 -0.56 5.16 -17.39
CA LEU A 671 -0.31 5.52 -18.79
C LEU A 671 -1.37 4.87 -19.70
N PHE A 672 -1.84 5.65 -20.68
CA PHE A 672 -2.76 5.20 -21.71
C PHE A 672 -2.14 5.22 -23.10
N LEU A 673 -2.65 4.30 -23.94
CA LEU A 673 -2.37 4.22 -25.37
C LEU A 673 -3.63 3.82 -26.13
N VAL A 674 -3.77 4.34 -27.34
CA VAL A 674 -4.64 3.75 -28.37
C VAL A 674 -3.98 2.46 -28.88
N ALA A 675 -4.81 1.45 -29.12
CA ALA A 675 -4.41 0.17 -29.71
C ALA A 675 -5.19 -0.06 -31.02
N PRO A 676 -4.65 -0.84 -31.98
CA PRO A 676 -5.28 -1.02 -33.29
C PRO A 676 -6.71 -1.60 -33.26
N ASP A 677 -7.06 -2.37 -32.22
CA ASP A 677 -8.38 -2.98 -32.09
C ASP A 677 -8.78 -3.36 -30.64
N ASP A 678 -10.09 -3.54 -30.40
CA ASP A 678 -10.69 -3.87 -29.09
C ASP A 678 -10.20 -5.20 -28.47
N ARG A 679 -9.69 -6.13 -29.28
CA ARG A 679 -9.15 -7.42 -28.81
C ARG A 679 -7.69 -7.26 -28.41
N THR A 680 -6.88 -6.55 -29.20
CA THR A 680 -5.51 -6.19 -28.80
C THR A 680 -5.52 -5.37 -27.52
N ALA A 681 -6.41 -4.36 -27.42
CA ALA A 681 -6.61 -3.57 -26.20
C ALA A 681 -6.93 -4.46 -24.96
N ARG A 682 -7.88 -5.39 -25.10
CA ARG A 682 -8.21 -6.37 -24.05
C ARG A 682 -7.00 -7.25 -23.68
N GLN A 683 -6.25 -7.74 -24.66
CA GLN A 683 -5.15 -8.68 -24.41
C GLN A 683 -3.94 -8.01 -23.75
N ILE A 684 -3.69 -6.73 -24.00
CA ILE A 684 -2.72 -5.92 -23.25
C ILE A 684 -3.16 -5.80 -21.79
N ALA A 685 -4.40 -5.35 -21.55
CA ALA A 685 -4.94 -5.16 -20.21
C ALA A 685 -5.01 -6.46 -19.38
N GLU A 686 -5.47 -7.58 -19.96
CA GLU A 686 -5.52 -8.89 -19.30
C GLU A 686 -4.11 -9.40 -18.92
N LYS A 687 -3.10 -9.18 -19.78
CA LYS A 687 -1.69 -9.49 -19.44
C LYS A 687 -1.19 -8.62 -18.29
N ARG A 688 -1.42 -7.29 -18.34
CA ARG A 688 -1.03 -6.35 -17.27
C ARG A 688 -1.69 -6.70 -15.92
N GLU A 689 -2.99 -6.99 -15.92
CA GLU A 689 -3.72 -7.44 -14.71
C GLU A 689 -3.20 -8.79 -14.18
N ALA A 690 -2.79 -9.71 -15.07
CA ALA A 690 -2.17 -10.97 -14.66
C ALA A 690 -0.77 -10.76 -14.03
N SER A 691 0.08 -9.91 -14.61
CA SER A 691 1.42 -9.64 -14.07
C SER A 691 1.36 -8.87 -12.74
N ALA A 692 0.52 -7.82 -12.65
CA ALA A 692 0.30 -7.07 -11.41
C ALA A 692 -0.18 -7.96 -10.26
N ARG A 693 -1.10 -8.91 -10.51
CA ARG A 693 -1.54 -9.89 -9.50
C ARG A 693 -0.43 -10.88 -9.12
N ALA A 694 0.40 -11.34 -10.06
CA ALA A 694 1.54 -12.20 -9.76
C ALA A 694 2.59 -11.49 -8.88
N ALA A 695 2.92 -10.23 -9.19
CA ALA A 695 3.80 -9.38 -8.39
C ALA A 695 3.22 -9.11 -6.99
N GLN A 696 1.91 -8.83 -6.86
CA GLN A 696 1.27 -8.65 -5.55
C GLN A 696 1.27 -9.94 -4.71
N LEU A 697 1.05 -11.10 -5.34
CA LEU A 697 1.10 -12.41 -4.67
C LEU A 697 2.50 -12.76 -4.18
N ALA A 698 3.56 -12.39 -4.91
CA ALA A 698 4.94 -12.50 -4.45
C ALA A 698 5.21 -11.57 -3.26
N LYS A 699 4.88 -10.26 -3.37
CA LYS A 699 5.07 -9.27 -2.29
C LYS A 699 4.35 -9.66 -0.99
N ARG A 700 3.11 -10.17 -1.09
CA ARG A 700 2.32 -10.66 0.06
C ARG A 700 2.82 -11.98 0.66
N ARG A 701 3.80 -12.67 0.03
CA ARG A 701 4.30 -13.99 0.45
C ARG A 701 5.82 -14.05 0.47
N LYS A 702 6.45 -13.24 1.34
CA LYS A 702 7.74 -13.63 1.92
C LYS A 702 7.62 -15.08 2.41
N VAL A 703 8.54 -15.95 2.01
CA VAL A 703 8.47 -17.39 2.33
C VAL A 703 8.85 -17.56 3.81
N VAL A 704 7.85 -17.47 4.70
CA VAL A 704 8.06 -17.52 6.14
C VAL A 704 8.56 -18.91 6.54
N SER A 705 9.77 -18.97 7.08
CA SER A 705 10.35 -20.22 7.58
C SER A 705 9.63 -20.66 8.86
N LEU A 706 9.76 -21.92 9.23
CA LEU A 706 9.20 -22.44 10.50
C LEU A 706 9.85 -21.81 11.74
N GLU A 707 10.91 -21.02 11.57
CA GLU A 707 11.58 -20.25 12.61
C GLU A 707 11.02 -18.82 12.65
N SER A 708 10.92 -18.11 11.52
CA SER A 708 10.32 -16.77 11.49
C SER A 708 8.80 -16.78 11.76
N LEU A 709 8.09 -17.88 11.48
CA LEU A 709 6.73 -18.09 11.99
C LEU A 709 6.69 -18.10 13.53
N LYS A 710 7.65 -18.75 14.18
CA LYS A 710 7.72 -18.79 15.66
C LYS A 710 8.10 -17.43 16.22
N GLU A 711 8.98 -16.68 15.57
CA GLU A 711 9.30 -15.31 15.97
C GLU A 711 8.09 -14.37 15.82
N GLN A 712 7.29 -14.54 14.76
CA GLN A 712 6.03 -13.80 14.57
C GLN A 712 4.95 -14.17 15.61
N PHE A 713 4.90 -15.42 16.08
CA PHE A 713 4.02 -15.84 17.19
C PHE A 713 4.61 -15.56 18.59
N ALA A 714 5.88 -15.15 18.69
CA ALA A 714 6.57 -14.84 19.96
C ALA A 714 6.71 -13.33 20.20
N LYS A 715 6.65 -12.51 19.16
CA LYS A 715 6.23 -11.11 19.29
C LYS A 715 4.74 -11.07 19.59
N SER A 716 4.32 -10.10 20.39
CA SER A 716 2.94 -9.94 20.86
C SER A 716 1.92 -9.96 19.71
N GLU A 717 0.72 -10.46 19.98
CA GLU A 717 -0.42 -10.34 19.06
C GLU A 717 -0.72 -8.84 18.85
N VAL A 718 -0.36 -8.33 17.67
CA VAL A 718 -0.68 -6.97 17.24
C VAL A 718 -2.15 -6.94 16.84
N ASP A 719 -2.95 -6.11 17.51
CA ASP A 719 -4.37 -6.01 17.25
C ASP A 719 -4.62 -5.16 15.99
N MET A 720 -4.98 -5.84 14.90
CA MET A 720 -5.14 -5.22 13.58
C MET A 720 -6.56 -4.68 13.37
N LEU A 721 -6.68 -3.36 13.18
CA LEU A 721 -7.90 -2.70 12.72
C LEU A 721 -8.08 -2.93 11.21
N ASN A 722 -9.03 -3.81 10.89
CA ASN A 722 -9.39 -4.14 9.51
C ASN A 722 -10.26 -3.04 8.88
N ILE A 723 -9.87 -2.56 7.69
CA ILE A 723 -10.54 -1.45 7.00
C ILE A 723 -10.86 -1.81 5.54
N VAL A 724 -12.05 -1.40 5.06
CA VAL A 724 -12.43 -1.40 3.64
C VAL A 724 -12.64 0.05 3.19
N ILE A 725 -11.87 0.50 2.20
CA ILE A 725 -11.87 1.90 1.72
C ILE A 725 -12.70 2.01 0.44
N LYS A 726 -13.64 2.96 0.41
CA LYS A 726 -14.45 3.32 -0.75
C LYS A 726 -14.43 4.84 -0.96
N GLY A 727 -14.01 5.30 -2.14
CA GLY A 727 -13.89 6.73 -2.48
C GLY A 727 -14.58 7.09 -3.80
N ASP A 728 -14.78 8.38 -4.07
CA ASP A 728 -15.43 8.83 -5.31
C ASP A 728 -14.52 8.72 -6.54
N SER A 729 -13.20 8.88 -6.37
CA SER A 729 -12.19 8.66 -7.41
C SER A 729 -11.04 7.75 -6.95
N SER A 730 -10.25 7.25 -7.90
CA SER A 730 -9.07 6.42 -7.62
C SER A 730 -8.01 7.15 -6.80
N GLY A 731 -7.83 8.45 -7.05
CA GLY A 731 -6.79 9.24 -6.37
C GLY A 731 -7.11 9.44 -4.90
N SER A 732 -8.36 9.77 -4.55
CA SER A 732 -8.76 9.99 -3.15
C SER A 732 -8.77 8.71 -2.32
N VAL A 733 -9.01 7.54 -2.94
CA VAL A 733 -8.86 6.23 -2.28
C VAL A 733 -7.42 5.96 -1.87
N GLU A 734 -6.48 6.23 -2.78
CA GLU A 734 -5.05 5.96 -2.59
C GLU A 734 -4.40 6.95 -1.62
N ALA A 735 -4.72 8.25 -1.72
CA ALA A 735 -4.27 9.26 -0.77
C ALA A 735 -4.75 8.98 0.66
N LEU A 736 -5.97 8.46 0.81
CA LEU A 736 -6.50 8.02 2.11
C LEU A 736 -5.80 6.75 2.61
N GLU A 737 -5.52 5.77 1.75
CA GLU A 737 -4.75 4.57 2.12
C GLU A 737 -3.33 4.92 2.56
N ASP A 738 -2.59 5.70 1.78
CA ASP A 738 -1.23 6.16 2.12
C ASP A 738 -1.23 6.99 3.43
N SER A 739 -2.25 7.80 3.67
CA SER A 739 -2.36 8.59 4.90
C SER A 739 -2.68 7.74 6.12
N LEU A 740 -3.60 6.76 5.99
CA LEU A 740 -3.89 5.81 7.06
C LEU A 740 -2.69 4.90 7.38
N MET A 741 -1.92 4.49 6.36
CA MET A 741 -0.70 3.69 6.53
C MET A 741 0.48 4.46 7.16
N LYS A 742 0.41 5.80 7.28
CA LYS A 742 1.36 6.64 8.03
C LYS A 742 0.98 6.83 9.51
N ILE A 743 -0.18 6.35 9.96
CA ILE A 743 -0.62 6.53 11.36
C ILE A 743 0.10 5.53 12.27
N GLU A 744 1.17 5.98 12.93
CA GLU A 744 1.90 5.22 13.94
C GLU A 744 1.45 5.64 15.35
N VAL A 745 0.65 4.80 16.02
CA VAL A 745 0.19 5.03 17.42
C VAL A 745 1.01 4.23 18.44
N SER A 746 1.23 2.95 18.18
CA SER A 746 1.99 2.03 19.03
C SER A 746 2.32 0.74 18.25
N ASP A 747 3.41 0.05 18.60
CA ASP A 747 3.76 -1.28 18.06
C ASP A 747 2.69 -2.36 18.36
N GLU A 748 1.75 -2.10 19.28
CA GLU A 748 0.70 -3.05 19.71
C GLU A 748 -0.55 -3.07 18.82
N VAL A 749 -0.79 -2.03 18.00
CA VAL A 749 -1.99 -1.91 17.15
C VAL A 749 -1.60 -1.46 15.74
N GLY A 750 -2.28 -1.99 14.71
CA GLY A 750 -1.95 -1.68 13.32
C GLY A 750 -3.18 -1.57 12.42
N ILE A 751 -3.06 -0.87 11.30
CA ILE A 751 -4.11 -0.78 10.28
C ILE A 751 -3.89 -1.85 9.21
N GLN A 752 -4.96 -2.53 8.79
CA GLN A 752 -4.94 -3.43 7.65
C GLN A 752 -6.06 -3.07 6.64
N VAL A 753 -5.66 -2.49 5.50
CA VAL A 753 -6.56 -2.28 4.37
C VAL A 753 -6.77 -3.61 3.64
N ILE A 754 -7.97 -4.16 3.76
CA ILE A 754 -8.34 -5.44 3.14
C ILE A 754 -8.69 -5.25 1.66
N HIS A 755 -9.50 -4.23 1.38
CA HIS A 755 -10.02 -3.93 0.06
C HIS A 755 -10.17 -2.42 -0.12
N ARG A 756 -9.75 -1.95 -1.30
CA ARG A 756 -9.88 -0.56 -1.76
C ARG A 756 -10.66 -0.54 -3.06
N GLY A 757 -11.53 0.45 -3.27
CA GLY A 757 -12.27 0.55 -4.52
C GLY A 757 -12.96 1.88 -4.74
N VAL A 758 -13.31 2.15 -6.00
CA VAL A 758 -13.91 3.42 -6.44
C VAL A 758 -15.42 3.27 -6.62
N GLY A 759 -16.18 4.28 -6.22
CA GLY A 759 -17.63 4.35 -6.34
C GLY A 759 -18.41 3.93 -5.09
N ALA A 760 -19.73 3.85 -5.23
CA ALA A 760 -20.66 3.59 -4.13
C ALA A 760 -20.42 2.23 -3.47
N ILE A 761 -20.55 2.19 -2.12
CA ILE A 761 -20.44 0.98 -1.31
C ILE A 761 -21.48 -0.06 -1.76
N THR A 762 -21.01 -1.29 -2.01
CA THR A 762 -21.80 -2.39 -2.58
C THR A 762 -22.10 -3.48 -1.55
N GLN A 763 -23.03 -4.38 -1.87
CA GLN A 763 -23.28 -5.57 -1.06
C GLN A 763 -22.03 -6.45 -0.88
N ASN A 764 -21.14 -6.52 -1.86
CA ASN A 764 -19.91 -7.32 -1.74
C ASN A 764 -18.94 -6.73 -0.72
N ASP A 765 -18.92 -5.40 -0.58
CA ASP A 765 -18.08 -4.70 0.40
C ASP A 765 -18.57 -4.96 1.83
N VAL A 766 -19.90 -4.93 2.03
CA VAL A 766 -20.53 -5.30 3.32
C VAL A 766 -20.28 -6.77 3.64
N ASN A 767 -20.50 -7.69 2.70
CA ASN A 767 -20.26 -9.12 2.91
C ASN A 767 -18.79 -9.41 3.30
N LEU A 768 -17.83 -8.73 2.68
CA LEU A 768 -16.40 -8.86 3.01
C LEU A 768 -16.12 -8.34 4.42
N ALA A 769 -16.64 -7.15 4.74
CA ALA A 769 -16.51 -6.56 6.07
C ALA A 769 -17.13 -7.42 7.19
N THR A 770 -18.24 -8.14 6.92
CA THR A 770 -18.81 -9.11 7.87
C THR A 770 -17.89 -10.31 8.12
N VAL A 771 -17.16 -10.79 7.11
CA VAL A 771 -16.26 -11.95 7.23
C VAL A 771 -15.00 -11.58 8.01
N ASP A 772 -14.35 -10.47 7.64
CA ASP A 772 -13.06 -10.07 8.21
C ASP A 772 -13.19 -9.09 9.39
N LYS A 773 -14.43 -8.79 9.83
CA LYS A 773 -14.77 -7.79 10.87
C LYS A 773 -14.19 -6.39 10.58
N ALA A 774 -14.29 -5.93 9.34
CA ALA A 774 -13.76 -4.64 8.92
C ALA A 774 -14.75 -3.48 9.11
N VAL A 775 -14.23 -2.27 9.36
CA VAL A 775 -15.01 -1.02 9.26
C VAL A 775 -14.98 -0.54 7.81
N ILE A 776 -16.11 -0.07 7.28
CA ILE A 776 -16.18 0.51 5.94
C ILE A 776 -16.04 2.03 6.01
N ILE A 777 -15.03 2.57 5.33
CA ILE A 777 -14.83 4.02 5.17
C ILE A 777 -15.35 4.46 3.81
N GLY A 778 -16.39 5.29 3.81
CA GLY A 778 -16.98 5.94 2.63
C GLY A 778 -16.54 7.40 2.49
N PHE A 779 -15.55 7.66 1.64
CA PHE A 779 -15.08 9.00 1.30
C PHE A 779 -15.86 9.56 0.10
N ASN A 780 -16.66 10.61 0.31
CA ASN A 780 -17.58 11.21 -0.68
C ASN A 780 -18.61 10.27 -1.34
N VAL A 781 -18.69 9.01 -0.91
CA VAL A 781 -19.60 7.98 -1.43
C VAL A 781 -20.58 7.49 -0.37
N ARG A 782 -21.74 7.00 -0.83
CA ARG A 782 -22.78 6.42 0.02
C ARG A 782 -23.34 5.14 -0.60
N PRO A 783 -23.74 4.13 0.21
CA PRO A 783 -24.42 2.94 -0.26
C PRO A 783 -25.81 3.28 -0.83
N ASN A 784 -26.35 2.35 -1.62
CA ASN A 784 -27.79 2.32 -1.88
C ASN A 784 -28.54 1.85 -0.63
N ARG A 785 -29.80 2.27 -0.44
CA ARG A 785 -30.59 1.95 0.77
C ARG A 785 -30.55 0.47 1.17
N GLN A 786 -30.71 -0.45 0.21
CA GLN A 786 -30.68 -1.90 0.44
C GLN A 786 -29.33 -2.43 0.99
N VAL A 787 -28.23 -1.70 0.76
CA VAL A 787 -26.89 -2.04 1.27
C VAL A 787 -26.70 -1.46 2.69
N GLN A 788 -27.31 -0.32 3.01
CA GLN A 788 -27.42 0.16 4.40
C GLN A 788 -28.31 -0.76 5.24
N ASP A 789 -29.52 -1.08 4.75
CA ASP A 789 -30.47 -2.03 5.37
C ASP A 789 -29.84 -3.45 5.58
N LEU A 790 -28.75 -3.75 4.86
CA LEU A 790 -27.93 -4.96 5.02
C LEU A 790 -26.83 -4.76 6.09
N ALA A 791 -26.03 -3.70 6.00
CA ALA A 791 -24.96 -3.41 6.95
C ALA A 791 -25.50 -3.28 8.40
N ASP A 792 -26.62 -2.58 8.56
CA ASP A 792 -27.34 -2.43 9.84
C ASP A 792 -27.78 -3.79 10.43
N ARG A 793 -27.99 -4.81 9.57
CA ARG A 793 -28.44 -6.16 9.96
C ARG A 793 -27.27 -7.09 10.29
N GLU A 794 -26.19 -7.03 9.52
CA GLU A 794 -24.98 -7.84 9.76
C GLU A 794 -24.05 -7.21 10.82
N GLY A 795 -24.35 -6.01 11.31
CA GLY A 795 -23.58 -5.30 12.32
C GLY A 795 -22.30 -4.65 11.80
N VAL A 796 -22.24 -4.32 10.51
CA VAL A 796 -21.08 -3.69 9.86
C VAL A 796 -21.18 -2.18 9.96
N GLU A 797 -20.22 -1.53 10.61
CA GLU A 797 -20.16 -0.08 10.68
C GLU A 797 -19.71 0.52 9.32
N ILE A 798 -20.44 1.58 8.89
CA ILE A 798 -20.07 2.40 7.73
C ILE A 798 -19.92 3.85 8.20
N LYS A 799 -18.69 4.35 8.18
CA LYS A 799 -18.36 5.76 8.48
C LYS A 799 -18.26 6.58 7.19
N TYR A 800 -18.68 7.84 7.23
CA TYR A 800 -18.81 8.73 6.07
C TYR A 800 -18.02 10.02 6.25
N TYR A 801 -17.15 10.34 5.29
CA TYR A 801 -16.31 11.55 5.34
C TYR A 801 -16.31 12.28 3.99
N SER A 802 -16.11 13.60 4.03
CA SER A 802 -15.91 14.46 2.85
C SER A 802 -14.67 15.36 2.97
N VAL A 803 -13.90 15.17 4.05
CA VAL A 803 -12.62 15.82 4.34
C VAL A 803 -11.71 14.74 4.90
N ILE A 804 -10.48 14.64 4.40
CA ILE A 804 -9.57 13.52 4.70
C ILE A 804 -9.09 13.52 6.16
N TYR A 805 -8.86 14.70 6.76
CA TYR A 805 -8.50 14.86 8.17
C TYR A 805 -9.48 14.15 9.12
N ASN A 806 -10.78 14.37 8.95
CA ASN A 806 -11.82 13.77 9.79
C ASN A 806 -11.81 12.22 9.75
N ALA A 807 -11.32 11.62 8.66
CA ALA A 807 -11.17 10.17 8.55
C ALA A 807 -9.89 9.66 9.24
N ILE A 808 -8.81 10.46 9.21
CA ILE A 808 -7.54 10.18 9.90
C ILE A 808 -7.76 10.26 11.41
N GLU A 809 -8.33 11.37 11.91
CA GLU A 809 -8.58 11.62 13.34
C GLU A 809 -9.49 10.56 13.99
N ASP A 810 -10.58 10.16 13.34
CA ASP A 810 -11.53 9.17 13.87
C ASP A 810 -10.98 7.73 13.81
N ILE A 811 -10.00 7.45 12.92
CA ILE A 811 -9.28 6.16 12.91
C ILE A 811 -8.12 6.17 13.91
N GLU A 812 -7.40 7.28 14.11
CA GLU A 812 -6.42 7.42 15.19
C GLU A 812 -7.09 7.26 16.56
N ALA A 813 -8.25 7.90 16.76
CA ALA A 813 -9.06 7.72 17.97
C ALA A 813 -9.55 6.27 18.15
N ALA A 814 -9.92 5.58 17.08
CA ALA A 814 -10.28 4.16 17.13
C ALA A 814 -9.09 3.26 17.51
N LEU A 815 -7.89 3.51 16.96
CA LEU A 815 -6.67 2.80 17.35
C LEU A 815 -6.30 3.04 18.82
N LYS A 816 -6.42 4.28 19.31
CA LYS A 816 -6.21 4.61 20.73
C LYS A 816 -7.21 3.90 21.64
N GLY A 817 -8.47 3.80 21.21
CA GLY A 817 -9.50 2.99 21.89
C GLY A 817 -9.31 1.46 21.80
N MET A 818 -8.37 0.98 20.98
CA MET A 818 -7.95 -0.44 20.92
C MET A 818 -6.70 -0.72 21.78
N LEU A 819 -6.01 0.29 22.29
CA LEU A 819 -4.86 0.09 23.18
C LEU A 819 -5.32 -0.56 24.49
N LYS A 820 -4.54 -1.54 24.95
CA LYS A 820 -4.72 -2.14 26.27
C LYS A 820 -4.34 -1.08 27.33
N PRO A 821 -5.16 -0.85 28.37
CA PRO A 821 -4.85 0.16 29.38
C PRO A 821 -3.62 -0.25 30.19
N GLU A 822 -2.88 0.74 30.69
CA GLU A 822 -1.77 0.48 31.61
C GLU A 822 -2.26 0.43 33.06
N TYR A 823 -1.65 -0.48 33.83
CA TYR A 823 -1.95 -0.64 35.25
C TYR A 823 -0.79 -0.08 36.07
N GLU A 824 -0.99 1.10 36.68
CA GLU A 824 -0.01 1.72 37.57
C GLU A 824 -0.20 1.22 39.01
N GLU A 825 0.90 0.96 39.73
CA GLU A 825 0.83 0.62 41.17
C GLU A 825 0.61 1.89 42.01
N VAL A 826 -0.62 2.09 42.48
CA VAL A 826 -0.95 3.23 43.35
C VAL A 826 -0.95 2.76 44.81
N THR A 827 0.09 3.14 45.56
CA THR A 827 0.19 2.89 47.01
C THR A 827 -0.98 3.52 47.75
N THR A 828 -1.71 2.72 48.52
CA THR A 828 -2.99 3.06 49.16
C THR A 828 -2.87 3.34 50.66
N SER A 829 -1.85 2.79 51.32
CA SER A 829 -1.55 3.02 52.75
C SER A 829 -0.19 2.45 53.18
N HIS A 830 0.46 3.07 54.15
CA HIS A 830 1.57 2.50 54.93
C HIS A 830 1.08 2.13 56.34
N SER A 831 1.43 0.95 56.84
CA SER A 831 1.00 0.45 58.15
C SER A 831 2.14 -0.22 58.91
N GLU A 832 2.44 0.28 60.12
CA GLU A 832 3.58 -0.13 60.95
C GLU A 832 3.19 -1.29 61.88
N ILE A 833 3.92 -2.41 61.83
CA ILE A 833 3.74 -3.56 62.74
C ILE A 833 4.31 -3.23 64.12
N ARG A 834 3.46 -3.17 65.15
CA ARG A 834 3.83 -2.86 66.54
C ARG A 834 3.83 -4.06 67.47
N GLU A 835 2.94 -5.03 67.24
CA GLU A 835 2.86 -6.26 68.02
C GLU A 835 2.46 -7.43 67.10
N ILE A 836 2.82 -8.66 67.46
CA ILE A 836 2.53 -9.86 66.66
C ILE A 836 1.80 -10.87 67.53
N PHE A 837 0.51 -11.08 67.22
CA PHE A 837 -0.34 -12.03 67.92
C PHE A 837 -0.35 -13.39 67.22
N ARG A 838 -0.23 -14.48 67.98
CA ARG A 838 -0.24 -15.84 67.42
C ARG A 838 -1.58 -16.52 67.65
N SER A 839 -2.27 -16.90 66.58
CA SER A 839 -3.57 -17.55 66.62
C SER A 839 -3.52 -18.98 66.05
N SER A 840 -3.97 -19.96 66.84
CA SER A 840 -4.06 -21.36 66.40
C SER A 840 -5.06 -21.60 65.27
N LYS A 841 -5.94 -20.63 64.97
CA LYS A 841 -6.90 -20.68 63.86
C LYS A 841 -6.48 -19.87 62.62
N PHE A 842 -5.65 -18.85 62.80
CA PHE A 842 -5.40 -17.82 61.79
C PHE A 842 -3.92 -17.52 61.51
N GLY A 843 -2.96 -18.16 62.20
CA GLY A 843 -1.53 -17.91 62.01
C GLY A 843 -1.01 -16.70 62.79
N ASN A 844 0.04 -16.06 62.28
CA ASN A 844 0.58 -14.81 62.82
C ASN A 844 -0.28 -13.62 62.34
N ILE A 845 -0.76 -12.81 63.28
CA ILE A 845 -1.56 -11.61 63.01
C ILE A 845 -0.71 -10.38 63.40
N ALA A 846 -0.49 -9.49 62.45
CA ALA A 846 0.19 -8.22 62.67
C ALA A 846 -0.76 -7.22 63.34
N GLY A 847 -0.47 -6.84 64.59
CA GLY A 847 -1.06 -5.66 65.22
C GLY A 847 -0.39 -4.41 64.67
N VAL A 848 -1.09 -3.67 63.82
CA VAL A 848 -0.58 -2.49 63.12
C VAL A 848 -1.22 -1.20 63.57
N MET A 849 -0.52 -0.08 63.35
CA MET A 849 -1.13 1.24 63.24
C MET A 849 -1.04 1.73 61.78
N VAL A 850 -2.15 2.20 61.22
CA VAL A 850 -2.16 2.82 59.89
C VAL A 850 -1.51 4.21 60.00
N GLN A 851 -0.36 4.40 59.34
CA GLN A 851 0.40 5.66 59.38
C GLN A 851 -0.14 6.70 58.41
N ASP A 852 -0.59 6.28 57.22
CA ASP A 852 -1.30 7.12 56.25
C ASP A 852 -2.33 6.31 55.43
N GLY A 853 -3.22 7.02 54.75
CA GLY A 853 -4.14 6.43 53.76
C GLY A 853 -5.25 5.58 54.38
N THR A 854 -5.61 4.47 53.73
CA THR A 854 -6.65 3.53 54.22
C THR A 854 -6.38 2.11 53.74
N VAL A 855 -6.18 1.20 54.70
CA VAL A 855 -6.03 -0.24 54.47
C VAL A 855 -7.40 -0.83 54.13
N LYS A 856 -7.49 -1.65 53.08
CA LYS A 856 -8.69 -2.45 52.77
C LYS A 856 -8.38 -3.95 52.88
N ARG A 857 -9.39 -4.79 53.09
CA ARG A 857 -9.23 -6.26 53.05
C ARG A 857 -9.21 -6.75 51.60
N GLY A 858 -8.27 -7.63 51.25
CA GLY A 858 -8.10 -8.18 49.89
C GLY A 858 -7.29 -7.31 48.92
N THR A 859 -6.65 -6.23 49.38
CA THR A 859 -5.65 -5.51 48.55
C THR A 859 -4.31 -6.22 48.55
N LYS A 860 -3.49 -5.93 47.54
CA LYS A 860 -2.09 -6.35 47.50
C LYS A 860 -1.29 -5.58 48.55
N ALA A 861 -0.27 -6.23 49.08
CA ALA A 861 0.64 -5.67 50.05
C ALA A 861 2.09 -6.14 49.82
N ARG A 862 3.04 -5.29 50.21
CA ARG A 862 4.46 -5.60 50.30
C ARG A 862 5.01 -5.18 51.65
N ILE A 863 6.06 -5.84 52.12
CA ILE A 863 6.70 -5.57 53.42
C ILE A 863 8.03 -4.88 53.18
N ALA A 864 8.19 -3.68 53.76
CA ALA A 864 9.44 -2.94 53.81
C ALA A 864 10.05 -3.00 55.22
N ARG A 865 11.27 -3.54 55.33
CA ARG A 865 12.04 -3.62 56.58
C ARG A 865 13.20 -2.62 56.49
N ASN A 866 13.26 -1.65 57.41
CA ASN A 866 14.25 -0.55 57.39
C ASN A 866 14.32 0.21 56.04
N GLY A 867 13.18 0.35 55.34
CA GLY A 867 13.11 0.98 54.01
C GLY A 867 13.55 0.10 52.83
N VAL A 868 13.82 -1.19 53.06
CA VAL A 868 14.09 -2.17 51.99
C VAL A 868 12.90 -3.10 51.82
N VAL A 869 12.27 -3.06 50.64
CA VAL A 869 11.20 -3.99 50.27
C VAL A 869 11.75 -5.42 50.29
N THR A 870 11.22 -6.23 51.20
CA THR A 870 11.71 -7.57 51.54
C THR A 870 10.82 -8.66 50.94
N VAL A 871 9.51 -8.42 50.82
CA VAL A 871 8.53 -9.34 50.22
C VAL A 871 7.47 -8.56 49.45
N ASN A 872 7.12 -9.01 48.24
CA ASN A 872 6.09 -8.46 47.37
C ASN A 872 4.92 -9.44 47.18
N ASP A 873 3.82 -8.96 46.56
CA ASP A 873 2.66 -9.77 46.15
C ASP A 873 2.00 -10.60 47.28
N LEU A 874 1.94 -10.04 48.48
CA LEU A 874 1.09 -10.56 49.56
C LEU A 874 -0.35 -10.01 49.42
N GLU A 875 -1.32 -10.62 50.08
CA GLU A 875 -2.73 -10.19 50.09
C GLU A 875 -3.26 -10.12 51.53
N ILE A 876 -4.06 -9.09 51.84
CA ILE A 876 -4.69 -8.94 53.17
C ILE A 876 -5.90 -9.89 53.31
N SER A 877 -5.60 -11.15 53.66
CA SER A 877 -6.57 -12.23 53.87
C SER A 877 -7.64 -11.94 54.92
N SER A 878 -7.32 -11.18 55.98
CA SER A 878 -8.30 -10.68 56.94
C SER A 878 -7.84 -9.38 57.58
N LEU A 879 -8.78 -8.44 57.76
CA LEU A 879 -8.59 -7.17 58.43
C LEU A 879 -9.60 -7.07 59.57
N ARG A 880 -9.12 -6.83 60.80
CA ARG A 880 -9.96 -6.84 62.00
C ARG A 880 -9.66 -5.66 62.91
N ARG A 881 -10.68 -5.12 63.56
CA ARG A 881 -10.53 -4.10 64.60
C ARG A 881 -11.10 -4.63 65.92
N PHE A 882 -10.23 -4.78 66.92
CA PHE A 882 -10.49 -5.49 68.18
C PHE A 882 -11.01 -6.93 67.98
N LYS A 883 -12.34 -7.12 67.86
CA LYS A 883 -12.99 -8.42 67.65
C LYS A 883 -13.77 -8.49 66.34
N ASP A 884 -14.02 -7.34 65.72
CA ASP A 884 -14.92 -7.20 64.58
C ASP A 884 -14.14 -7.31 63.27
N ASP A 885 -14.74 -7.98 62.27
CA ASP A 885 -14.19 -8.09 60.92
C ASP A 885 -14.59 -6.85 60.11
N VAL A 886 -13.62 -6.13 59.57
CA VAL A 886 -13.83 -4.82 58.95
C VAL A 886 -13.30 -4.84 57.52
N ASN A 887 -14.01 -4.16 56.61
CA ASN A 887 -13.60 -4.13 55.20
C ASN A 887 -12.47 -3.13 54.95
N GLU A 888 -12.38 -2.07 55.76
CA GLU A 888 -11.39 -0.99 55.65
C GLU A 888 -11.03 -0.40 57.03
N VAL A 889 -9.83 0.17 57.15
CA VAL A 889 -9.34 0.93 58.32
C VAL A 889 -8.52 2.13 57.85
N SER A 890 -8.94 3.33 58.25
CA SER A 890 -8.26 4.59 57.92
C SER A 890 -7.08 4.92 58.84
N GLU A 891 -6.25 5.86 58.38
CA GLU A 891 -5.17 6.53 59.12
C GLU A 891 -5.48 6.79 60.61
N GLY A 892 -4.46 6.59 61.45
CA GLY A 892 -4.51 6.90 62.89
C GLY A 892 -5.21 5.83 63.74
N TYR A 893 -5.81 4.80 63.14
CA TYR A 893 -6.43 3.68 63.85
C TYR A 893 -5.54 2.42 63.86
N GLU A 894 -5.71 1.63 64.92
CA GLU A 894 -5.06 0.33 65.10
C GLU A 894 -5.93 -0.82 64.55
N ALA A 895 -5.28 -1.82 63.96
CA ALA A 895 -5.93 -2.99 63.35
C ALA A 895 -5.09 -4.26 63.49
N GLY A 896 -5.74 -5.42 63.36
CA GLY A 896 -5.10 -6.70 63.11
C GLY A 896 -5.14 -7.03 61.62
N ILE A 897 -3.97 -7.07 60.96
CA ILE A 897 -3.79 -7.54 59.58
C ILE A 897 -3.33 -9.01 59.59
N ASN A 898 -3.85 -9.81 58.66
CA ASN A 898 -3.37 -11.16 58.41
C ASN A 898 -2.95 -11.32 56.94
N LEU A 899 -1.72 -11.76 56.71
CA LEU A 899 -1.11 -11.98 55.39
C LEU A 899 -1.19 -13.46 54.93
N GLY A 900 -2.10 -14.23 55.53
CA GLY A 900 -2.56 -15.53 55.05
C GLY A 900 -1.52 -16.65 55.25
N SER A 901 -0.79 -16.97 54.19
CA SER A 901 0.27 -17.98 54.21
C SER A 901 1.62 -17.42 54.68
N PHE A 902 1.81 -16.10 54.64
CA PHE A 902 3.07 -15.47 55.04
C PHE A 902 3.13 -15.28 56.56
N ASN A 903 4.23 -15.71 57.17
CA ASN A 903 4.39 -15.77 58.64
C ASN A 903 5.63 -15.04 59.18
N ASP A 904 6.54 -14.57 58.30
CA ASP A 904 7.84 -14.00 58.66
C ASP A 904 7.79 -12.46 58.80
N ILE A 905 7.00 -12.02 59.78
CA ILE A 905 6.81 -10.60 60.14
C ILE A 905 7.58 -10.26 61.41
N GLU A 906 8.20 -9.07 61.44
CA GLU A 906 8.90 -8.52 62.61
C GLU A 906 8.24 -7.21 63.09
N VAL A 907 8.50 -6.83 64.35
CA VAL A 907 8.04 -5.54 64.90
C VAL A 907 8.93 -4.42 64.38
N GLY A 908 8.33 -3.37 63.83
CA GLY A 908 9.01 -2.30 63.09
C GLY A 908 9.02 -2.49 61.56
N ASP A 909 8.46 -3.58 61.04
CA ASP A 909 8.17 -3.71 59.61
C ASP A 909 7.03 -2.77 59.19
N ILE A 910 7.11 -2.25 57.95
CA ILE A 910 6.05 -1.47 57.31
C ILE A 910 5.36 -2.34 56.26
N ILE A 911 4.05 -2.49 56.37
CA ILE A 911 3.18 -3.06 55.33
C ILE A 911 2.71 -1.90 54.44
N GLU A 912 3.19 -1.86 53.21
CA GLU A 912 2.67 -0.97 52.17
C GLU A 912 1.55 -1.72 51.44
N THR A 913 0.35 -1.15 51.34
CA THR A 913 -0.72 -1.68 50.46
C THR A 913 -0.77 -0.90 49.16
N TYR A 914 -1.11 -1.58 48.07
CA TYR A 914 -1.22 -0.98 46.74
C TYR A 914 -2.38 -1.59 45.96
N GLU A 915 -3.00 -0.76 45.12
CA GLU A 915 -4.02 -1.17 44.15
C GLU A 915 -3.48 -0.90 42.74
N MET A 916 -3.75 -1.83 41.82
CA MET A 916 -3.46 -1.61 40.39
C MET A 916 -4.53 -0.66 39.85
N GLN A 917 -4.19 0.61 39.62
CA GLN A 917 -5.12 1.55 39.02
C GLN A 917 -5.02 1.48 37.50
N GLU A 918 -6.16 1.35 36.83
CA GLU A 918 -6.25 1.42 35.37
C GLU A 918 -6.07 2.88 34.91
N VAL A 919 -5.13 3.11 33.99
CA VAL A 919 -4.79 4.41 33.43
C VAL A 919 -4.92 4.35 31.90
N GLU A 920 -5.70 5.28 31.35
CA GLU A 920 -5.85 5.44 29.90
C GLU A 920 -4.54 5.94 29.28
N ARG A 921 -3.96 5.15 28.36
CA ARG A 921 -2.91 5.60 27.43
C ARG A 921 -3.46 6.68 26.49
N LYS A 922 -2.58 7.55 25.97
CA LYS A 922 -2.92 8.76 25.18
C LYS A 922 -2.22 8.80 23.82
#